data_AF-A0A8H4RVC6-F1
#
_entry.id   AF-A0A8H4RVC6-F1
#
_cell.length_a   1.000
_cell.length_b   1.000
_cell.length_c   1.000
_cell.angle_alpha   90.00
_cell.angle_beta   90.00
_cell.angle_gamma   90.00
#
_symmetry.space_group_name_H-M   'P 1'
#
loop_
_entity.id
_entity.type
_entity.pdbx_description
1 polymer ?
#
loop_
_entity_poly.entity_id
_entity_poly.type
_entity_poly.pdbx_seq_one_letter_code
_entity_poly.pdbx_strand_id
1 'polypeptide(L)'
;MLLSWTDEIAQRRTETSKPLYFELEENMCTHIFGGHFERTAINMGDLEYAERSTEGSKIWGNMTKCPTNQQLIYLVSFEVICHALGLGVFVRAVILAVLLGVLHDPYLFTTRISFGLRGDGRTVTAHVVGSLCGNAGIITTMFLAAIIITLGVLMSHKGTVAAAGCWRTTACTGPSSQSFPGVWDEYNYSPPSRTVSPVKILSSNLSPVSNYPGTATLKGNGSTLIFDFGEEVAGIVTVTYSAKGSGSLGLAFSEARNWTGQASDSSNGVFIPDGAIYGNITATEESNYTMPDDKIRGGFRYLTLFTVANNAAGVIEVDISDISLEIGYQPTWSNLRAYQGYFYSSDDTLNKIWYAGAYTLQTNAIPPSTGRNYPTQGGWENHANLDDGTTGATIYVDGSKRDRTVWAGDLAIAVPSILVSTGDIDGVRNTLQVLYNDQASNGNLPFAGPGLYIYQSDTYHMATMIGTYQYFLFSNDKTFLSGIWTKYKLAMTYITAKIDSTGSIYVTGDNDWGRVGQGQHNTEAQMLLYKTLTSGTSLATWMGESALASNLTTLANTLKAEINSAYFDTSVGAFKNSDVDTSVHPEDANSMSLAFEAADESKFAAISQQLTTNWGPIGAICPELPGNIVGFVQSFEIKGHLVARQASRALDLIRRAWGWYLNNPFGTGSTVIEGYLADGTFGYRSVYGYDNDYSYTSHAHGWGTGPTDALTSWIVGLTLTAPGGSSWQLAPQFGDLTHAEGGFTTPTGKFAASWSTLPGGYTVGWNTPGGTTGVLILPAATTNQPTVVIQGNNNAPLPQKYNSTAGTVTINIGGGQHDLKVTY
;
A
#
# COMPACT_ATOMS: atom_id res chain seq x y z
N MET A 1 5.52 -44.07 35.97
CA MET A 1 6.30 -44.14 34.72
C MET A 1 7.74 -43.62 34.87
N LEU A 2 8.02 -42.54 35.61
CA LEU A 2 9.40 -42.05 35.85
C LEU A 2 10.25 -42.87 36.84
N LEU A 3 9.65 -43.80 37.60
CA LEU A 3 10.36 -44.67 38.57
C LEU A 3 10.71 -46.06 38.03
N SER A 4 10.33 -46.39 36.79
CA SER A 4 10.70 -47.67 36.13
C SER A 4 11.80 -47.52 35.08
N TRP A 5 12.32 -46.30 34.89
CA TRP A 5 13.39 -45.98 33.93
C TRP A 5 14.79 -45.90 34.56
N THR A 6 14.87 -45.89 35.90
CA THR A 6 16.14 -45.77 36.63
C THR A 6 16.92 -47.07 36.74
N ASP A 7 16.26 -48.23 36.67
CA ASP A 7 16.91 -49.54 36.83
C ASP A 7 17.53 -50.09 35.53
N GLU A 8 17.03 -49.66 34.36
CA GLU A 8 17.51 -50.14 33.06
C GLU A 8 18.81 -49.45 32.61
N ILE A 9 19.06 -48.23 33.09
CA ILE A 9 20.27 -47.45 32.83
C ILE A 9 21.44 -47.89 33.74
N ALA A 10 21.14 -48.50 34.90
CA ALA A 10 22.15 -48.98 35.84
C ALA A 10 22.78 -50.33 35.43
N GLN A 11 22.14 -51.13 34.56
CA GLN A 11 22.64 -52.47 34.19
C GLN A 11 23.52 -52.54 32.93
N ARG A 12 23.77 -51.44 32.21
CA ARG A 12 24.65 -51.43 31.02
C ARG A 12 26.00 -50.73 31.25
N ARG A 13 26.59 -50.92 32.43
CA ARG A 13 27.97 -50.49 32.74
C ARG A 13 28.86 -51.67 33.14
N THR A 14 29.08 -52.57 32.20
CA THR A 14 30.30 -53.39 32.18
C THR A 14 30.67 -53.64 30.73
N GLU A 15 31.92 -53.32 30.39
CA GLU A 15 32.64 -53.65 29.15
C GLU A 15 32.74 -52.57 28.05
N THR A 16 33.89 -51.88 28.12
CA THR A 16 34.69 -51.33 27.02
C THR A 16 34.34 -49.98 26.38
N SER A 17 35.42 -49.23 26.19
CA SER A 17 35.57 -47.84 25.82
C SER A 17 35.38 -47.58 24.32
N LYS A 18 34.27 -46.94 23.92
CA LYS A 18 34.13 -46.12 22.69
C LYS A 18 33.02 -45.06 22.87
N PRO A 19 33.11 -43.88 22.24
CA PRO A 19 32.05 -42.88 22.30
C PRO A 19 30.80 -43.36 21.55
N LEU A 20 29.66 -43.35 22.23
CA LEU A 20 28.34 -43.61 21.66
C LEU A 20 27.81 -42.34 20.97
N TYR A 21 27.52 -42.45 19.68
CA TYR A 21 26.61 -41.56 18.97
C TYR A 21 25.17 -41.93 19.36
N PHE A 22 24.35 -40.94 19.72
CA PHE A 22 22.91 -41.13 19.88
C PHE A 22 22.20 -40.55 18.64
N GLU A 23 21.66 -41.43 17.81
CA GLU A 23 20.54 -41.13 16.90
C GLU A 23 19.26 -41.11 17.75
N LEU A 24 18.53 -40.00 17.75
CA LEU A 24 17.15 -39.96 18.22
C LEU A 24 16.25 -40.20 17.00
N GLU A 25 15.68 -41.39 16.91
CA GLU A 25 14.63 -41.74 15.96
C GLU A 25 13.36 -40.89 16.20
N GLU A 26 12.76 -40.45 15.10
CA GLU A 26 11.44 -39.85 15.00
C GLU A 26 10.38 -40.79 15.61
N ASN A 27 9.90 -40.54 16.84
CA ASN A 27 8.55 -41.00 17.27
C ASN A 27 8.03 -40.41 18.60
N MET A 28 8.62 -39.35 19.16
CA MET A 28 8.14 -38.75 20.42
C MET A 28 7.51 -37.35 20.30
N CYS A 29 7.61 -36.66 19.15
CA CYS A 29 7.04 -35.31 19.00
C CYS A 29 5.73 -35.26 18.20
N THR A 30 5.31 -36.35 17.56
CA THR A 30 4.13 -36.38 16.67
C THR A 30 2.79 -36.63 17.38
N HIS A 31 2.76 -36.74 18.71
CA HIS A 31 1.52 -37.01 19.45
C HIS A 31 1.07 -35.93 20.45
N ILE A 32 1.75 -34.78 20.51
CA ILE A 32 1.31 -33.65 21.35
C ILE A 32 1.24 -32.32 20.58
N PHE A 33 2.04 -32.13 19.53
CA PHE A 33 2.06 -30.87 18.77
C PHE A 33 2.17 -31.16 17.27
N GLY A 34 1.03 -31.30 16.60
CA GLY A 34 1.00 -31.55 15.15
C GLY A 34 1.57 -30.36 14.37
N GLY A 35 2.82 -30.49 13.91
CA GLY A 35 3.49 -29.54 13.02
C GLY A 35 4.95 -29.89 12.77
N HIS A 36 5.39 -29.90 11.51
CA HIS A 36 6.79 -30.09 11.12
C HIS A 36 7.61 -28.81 11.38
N PHE A 37 8.76 -28.94 12.09
CA PHE A 37 9.77 -27.88 12.22
C PHE A 37 11.03 -28.25 11.43
N GLU A 38 11.52 -27.33 10.59
CA GLU A 38 12.80 -27.45 9.87
C GLU A 38 14.02 -27.21 10.79
N ARG A 39 15.12 -27.92 10.48
CA ARG A 39 16.36 -28.00 11.27
C ARG A 39 17.13 -26.68 11.32
N THR A 40 17.54 -26.23 12.50
CA THR A 40 18.66 -25.28 12.66
C THR A 40 19.82 -26.00 13.35
N ALA A 41 20.94 -26.16 12.66
CA ALA A 41 22.18 -26.72 13.19
C ALA A 41 23.01 -25.60 13.85
N ILE A 42 23.35 -25.75 15.14
CA ILE A 42 24.34 -24.91 15.82
C ILE A 42 25.67 -25.65 15.76
N ASN A 43 26.63 -25.11 15.00
CA ASN A 43 27.98 -25.66 14.90
C ASN A 43 28.83 -25.10 16.04
N MET A 44 29.30 -25.96 16.95
CA MET A 44 30.26 -25.61 18.00
C MET A 44 31.68 -25.92 17.51
N GLY A 45 32.28 -24.95 16.83
CA GLY A 45 33.71 -24.85 16.57
C GLY A 45 34.06 -23.38 16.57
N ASP A 46 35.14 -23.00 17.25
CA ASP A 46 35.73 -21.65 17.35
C ASP A 46 35.65 -20.97 18.73
N LEU A 47 35.95 -21.71 19.80
CA LEU A 47 36.53 -21.13 21.03
C LEU A 47 37.98 -21.58 21.16
N GLU A 48 38.88 -20.89 20.45
CA GLU A 48 40.33 -20.98 20.68
C GLU A 48 40.78 -19.94 21.72
N TYR A 49 41.67 -20.42 22.58
CA TYR A 49 42.28 -19.76 23.73
C TYR A 49 43.39 -18.80 23.27
N ALA A 50 43.36 -17.53 23.69
CA ALA A 50 44.52 -16.63 23.62
C ALA A 50 44.74 -15.96 24.98
N GLU A 51 45.86 -16.29 25.62
CA GLU A 51 46.35 -15.66 26.86
C GLU A 51 47.19 -14.40 26.58
N ARG A 52 47.15 -13.48 27.56
CA ARG A 52 47.98 -12.28 27.81
C ARG A 52 47.52 -11.01 27.08
N SER A 53 47.30 -9.86 27.73
CA SER A 53 47.86 -9.34 28.98
C SER A 53 47.02 -8.20 29.63
N THR A 54 46.90 -8.29 30.96
CA THR A 54 47.00 -7.21 31.98
C THR A 54 46.10 -5.96 31.88
N GLU A 55 45.01 -5.96 32.66
CA GLU A 55 44.84 -5.23 33.94
C GLU A 55 43.38 -5.33 34.42
N GLY A 56 43.13 -5.51 35.73
CA GLY A 56 41.79 -5.35 36.32
C GLY A 56 41.14 -6.61 36.90
N SER A 57 41.73 -7.11 37.97
CA SER A 57 41.40 -8.25 38.82
C SER A 57 39.96 -8.42 39.37
N LYS A 58 39.54 -9.70 39.38
CA LYS A 58 38.88 -10.48 40.47
C LYS A 58 37.45 -10.12 40.91
N ILE A 59 36.47 -10.89 40.42
CA ILE A 59 35.29 -11.33 41.22
C ILE A 59 34.86 -12.74 40.77
N TRP A 60 35.54 -13.79 41.23
CA TRP A 60 34.93 -15.13 41.40
C TRP A 60 35.60 -15.81 42.59
N GLY A 61 34.84 -15.96 43.67
CA GLY A 61 35.20 -16.77 44.83
C GLY A 61 35.00 -18.26 44.53
N ASN A 62 35.83 -19.10 45.16
CA ASN A 62 35.86 -20.55 45.01
C ASN A 62 34.47 -21.22 45.08
N MET A 63 34.01 -21.82 43.98
CA MET A 63 33.07 -22.94 44.01
C MET A 63 33.83 -24.23 43.74
N THR A 64 34.28 -24.88 44.80
CA THR A 64 34.84 -26.25 44.74
C THR A 64 33.71 -27.26 44.84
N LYS A 65 33.05 -27.57 43.70
CA LYS A 65 32.39 -28.86 43.34
C LYS A 65 31.53 -28.67 42.07
N CYS A 66 31.70 -29.53 41.07
CA CYS A 66 30.82 -29.59 39.91
C CYS A 66 29.39 -30.01 40.32
N PRO A 67 28.33 -29.49 39.66
CA PRO A 67 26.96 -29.92 39.92
C PRO A 67 26.76 -31.40 39.57
N THR A 68 25.94 -32.11 40.34
CA THR A 68 25.54 -33.48 39.96
C THR A 68 24.54 -33.44 38.80
N ASN A 69 24.45 -34.52 38.00
CA ASN A 69 23.56 -34.58 36.82
C ASN A 69 22.09 -34.26 37.13
N GLN A 70 21.65 -34.43 38.38
CA GLN A 70 20.30 -34.08 38.81
C GLN A 70 20.08 -32.56 38.90
N GLN A 71 21.11 -31.79 39.25
CA GLN A 71 21.06 -30.32 39.31
C GLN A 71 21.01 -29.69 37.91
N LEU A 72 21.69 -30.31 36.93
CA LEU A 72 21.61 -29.90 35.52
C LEU A 72 20.21 -30.10 34.92
N ILE A 73 19.51 -31.17 35.29
CA ILE A 73 18.14 -31.44 34.79
C ILE A 73 17.14 -30.40 35.29
N TYR A 74 17.24 -29.97 36.56
CA TYR A 74 16.37 -28.91 37.10
C TYR A 74 16.66 -27.53 36.48
N LEU A 75 17.92 -27.20 36.22
CA LEU A 75 18.32 -25.96 35.57
C LEU A 75 17.84 -25.87 34.11
N VAL A 76 17.97 -26.97 33.36
CA VAL A 76 17.49 -27.03 31.97
C VAL A 76 15.97 -26.99 31.90
N SER A 77 15.27 -27.69 32.81
CA SER A 77 13.81 -27.65 32.88
C SER A 77 13.28 -26.26 33.26
N PHE A 78 13.99 -25.54 34.14
CA PHE A 78 13.64 -24.19 34.57
C PHE A 78 13.80 -23.15 33.45
N GLU A 79 14.89 -23.21 32.68
CA GLU A 79 15.10 -22.31 31.54
C GLU A 79 14.05 -22.53 30.45
N VAL A 80 13.70 -23.78 30.14
CA VAL A 80 12.66 -24.10 29.15
C VAL A 80 11.29 -23.54 29.57
N ILE A 81 10.92 -23.67 30.85
CA ILE A 81 9.66 -23.13 31.38
C ILE A 81 9.67 -21.60 31.38
N CYS A 82 10.78 -20.96 31.76
CA CYS A 82 10.89 -19.51 31.77
C CYS A 82 10.89 -18.89 30.37
N HIS A 83 11.41 -19.62 29.37
CA HIS A 83 11.32 -19.24 27.96
C HIS A 83 9.91 -19.37 27.42
N ALA A 84 9.21 -20.47 27.73
CA ALA A 84 7.81 -20.67 27.33
C ALA A 84 6.84 -19.64 27.95
N LEU A 85 7.20 -19.04 29.09
CA LEU A 85 6.40 -18.04 29.80
C LEU A 85 6.85 -16.58 29.60
N GLY A 86 7.87 -16.32 28.76
CA GLY A 86 8.29 -14.95 28.39
C GLY A 86 8.85 -14.09 29.54
N LEU A 87 9.37 -14.70 30.61
CA LEU A 87 9.81 -13.97 31.80
C LEU A 87 11.11 -13.18 31.55
N GLY A 88 11.14 -11.91 31.96
CA GLY A 88 12.32 -11.04 31.85
C GLY A 88 13.47 -11.41 32.80
N VAL A 89 14.68 -10.98 32.45
CA VAL A 89 15.96 -11.40 33.08
C VAL A 89 16.00 -11.17 34.61
N PHE A 90 15.40 -10.09 35.10
CA PHE A 90 15.38 -9.78 36.53
C PHE A 90 14.53 -10.78 37.35
N VAL A 91 13.38 -11.20 36.82
CA VAL A 91 12.48 -12.16 37.47
C VAL A 91 13.10 -13.56 37.47
N ARG A 92 13.77 -13.94 36.38
CA ARG A 92 14.51 -15.21 36.28
C ARG A 92 15.62 -15.31 37.33
N ALA A 93 16.39 -14.23 37.53
CA ALA A 93 17.49 -14.20 38.48
C ALA A 93 17.04 -14.32 39.95
N VAL A 94 15.92 -13.69 40.32
CA VAL A 94 15.36 -13.78 41.67
C VAL A 94 14.85 -15.19 41.97
N ILE A 95 14.14 -15.81 41.03
CA ILE A 95 13.60 -17.17 41.21
C ILE A 95 14.74 -18.20 41.29
N LEU A 96 15.78 -18.05 40.47
CA LEU A 96 16.94 -18.94 40.49
C LEU A 96 17.74 -18.83 41.80
N ALA A 97 17.90 -17.61 42.34
CA ALA A 97 18.58 -17.40 43.63
C ALA A 97 17.81 -18.03 44.80
N VAL A 98 16.48 -18.01 44.76
CA VAL A 98 15.63 -18.65 45.77
C VAL A 98 15.70 -20.19 45.65
N LEU A 99 15.66 -20.73 44.44
CA LEU A 99 15.79 -22.18 44.19
C LEU A 99 17.14 -22.73 44.65
N LEU A 100 18.24 -22.01 44.41
CA LEU A 100 19.58 -22.40 44.85
C LEU A 100 19.73 -22.34 46.38
N GLY A 101 19.07 -21.39 47.05
CA GLY A 101 19.06 -21.28 48.51
C GLY A 101 18.29 -22.40 49.23
N VAL A 102 17.30 -23.01 48.58
CA VAL A 102 16.51 -24.15 49.12
C VAL A 102 17.25 -25.49 48.95
N LEU A 103 18.22 -25.56 48.04
CA LEU A 103 18.97 -26.79 47.71
C LEU A 103 20.29 -26.97 48.47
N HIS A 104 20.64 -26.07 49.39
CA HIS A 104 21.83 -26.20 50.25
C HIS A 104 21.45 -26.31 51.74
N ASP A 105 22.20 -27.16 52.46
CA ASP A 105 22.06 -27.52 53.88
C ASP A 105 21.72 -26.34 54.82
N PRO A 106 20.92 -26.55 55.90
CA PRO A 106 20.34 -25.47 56.70
C PRO A 106 21.31 -25.01 57.78
N TYR A 107 22.42 -24.39 57.40
CA TYR A 107 23.23 -23.61 58.35
C TYR A 107 23.72 -22.31 57.70
N LEU A 108 23.17 -21.20 58.22
CA LEU A 108 23.64 -19.81 58.13
C LEU A 108 24.41 -19.42 56.85
N PHE A 109 23.72 -18.79 55.91
CA PHE A 109 24.36 -18.02 54.84
C PHE A 109 24.02 -16.54 54.94
N THR A 110 25.04 -15.70 55.04
CA THR A 110 24.96 -14.27 54.70
C THR A 110 25.49 -14.10 53.28
N THR A 111 24.60 -13.83 52.32
CA THR A 111 24.99 -13.48 50.95
C THR A 111 24.82 -11.98 50.75
N ARG A 112 25.92 -11.25 50.47
CA ARG A 112 25.86 -9.87 49.98
C ARG A 112 25.73 -9.91 48.46
N ILE A 113 24.67 -9.32 47.92
CA ILE A 113 24.52 -9.09 46.48
C ILE A 113 24.56 -7.58 46.25
N SER A 114 25.47 -7.12 45.39
CA SER A 114 25.57 -5.72 44.97
C SER A 114 25.31 -5.65 43.47
N PHE A 115 24.43 -4.76 43.05
CA PHE A 115 24.15 -4.51 41.63
C PHE A 115 24.70 -3.13 41.24
N GLY A 116 25.47 -3.09 40.16
CA GLY A 116 25.81 -1.84 39.48
C GLY A 116 25.04 -1.76 38.17
N LEU A 117 24.19 -0.75 38.00
CA LEU A 117 23.62 -0.39 36.71
C LEU A 117 24.60 0.56 36.01
N ARG A 118 25.00 0.23 34.78
CA ARG A 118 25.85 1.10 33.96
C ARG A 118 25.00 2.26 33.46
N GLY A 119 25.20 3.47 33.98
CA GLY A 119 24.51 4.66 33.50
C GLY A 119 24.62 5.87 34.42
N ASP A 120 24.34 5.69 35.71
CA ASP A 120 24.40 6.79 36.70
C ASP A 120 25.00 6.26 38.01
N GLY A 121 26.07 6.88 38.50
CA GLY A 121 26.96 6.39 39.57
C GLY A 121 26.36 6.27 40.98
N ARG A 122 25.27 5.51 41.15
CA ARG A 122 24.69 5.15 42.46
C ARG A 122 24.65 3.62 42.61
N THR A 123 25.46 3.11 43.54
CA THR A 123 25.44 1.70 43.95
C THR A 123 24.40 1.51 45.04
N VAL A 124 23.44 0.60 44.84
CA VAL A 124 22.48 0.20 45.88
C VAL A 124 22.92 -1.13 46.48
N THR A 125 23.15 -1.17 47.79
CA THR A 125 23.51 -2.39 48.53
C THR A 125 22.32 -2.84 49.37
N ALA A 126 21.80 -4.03 49.11
CA ALA A 126 20.75 -4.65 49.93
C ALA A 126 21.36 -5.70 50.86
N HIS A 127 21.02 -5.62 52.16
CA HIS A 127 21.38 -6.62 53.15
C HIS A 127 20.17 -7.49 53.45
N VAL A 128 20.22 -8.77 53.10
CA VAL A 128 19.22 -9.75 53.51
C VAL A 128 19.83 -10.62 54.62
N VAL A 129 19.30 -10.51 55.83
CA VAL A 129 19.63 -11.40 56.96
C VAL A 129 18.33 -12.08 57.37
N GLY A 130 18.23 -13.40 57.15
CA GLY A 130 17.09 -14.20 57.57
C GLY A 130 17.56 -15.37 58.44
N SER A 131 17.02 -15.47 59.65
CA SER A 131 17.08 -16.67 60.48
C SER A 131 15.70 -17.34 60.41
N LEU A 132 15.64 -18.58 59.95
CA LEU A 132 14.40 -19.37 59.90
C LEU A 132 14.62 -20.68 60.65
N CYS A 133 14.28 -20.69 61.93
CA CYS A 133 13.95 -21.92 62.66
C CYS A 133 12.44 -22.15 62.53
N GLY A 134 12.01 -23.14 61.74
CA GLY A 134 10.60 -23.52 61.66
C GLY A 134 10.32 -24.63 60.64
N ASN A 135 9.52 -25.62 61.05
CA ASN A 135 9.19 -26.86 60.34
C ASN A 135 8.88 -26.68 58.83
N ALA A 136 9.65 -27.39 57.99
CA ALA A 136 9.58 -27.36 56.53
C ALA A 136 8.22 -27.75 55.91
N GLY A 137 7.34 -28.44 56.67
CA GLY A 137 6.03 -28.89 56.18
C GLY A 137 4.92 -27.83 56.14
N ILE A 138 5.03 -26.75 56.94
CA ILE A 138 4.01 -25.67 56.97
C ILE A 138 4.31 -24.62 55.90
N ILE A 139 5.58 -24.44 55.54
CA ILE A 139 6.01 -23.46 54.53
C ILE A 139 5.62 -23.91 53.12
N THR A 140 5.67 -25.21 52.83
CA THR A 140 5.29 -25.77 51.52
C THR A 140 3.79 -25.66 51.24
N THR A 141 2.93 -25.83 52.25
CA THR A 141 1.47 -25.73 52.11
C THR A 141 0.99 -24.29 51.99
N MET A 142 1.60 -23.35 52.71
CA MET A 142 1.29 -21.92 52.57
C MET A 142 1.78 -21.34 51.23
N PHE A 143 2.92 -21.81 50.70
CA PHE A 143 3.40 -21.40 49.37
C PHE A 143 2.53 -21.93 48.23
N LEU A 144 2.06 -23.18 48.32
CA LEU A 144 1.15 -23.73 47.30
C LEU A 144 -0.19 -22.99 47.28
N ALA A 145 -0.74 -22.64 48.45
CA ALA A 145 -1.97 -21.87 48.56
C ALA A 145 -1.80 -20.45 48.00
N ALA A 146 -0.67 -19.79 48.29
CA ALA A 146 -0.36 -18.47 47.72
C ALA A 146 -0.19 -18.54 46.19
N ILE A 147 0.46 -19.57 45.66
CA ILE A 147 0.61 -19.77 44.20
C ILE A 147 -0.74 -20.04 43.54
N ILE A 148 -1.62 -20.85 44.13
CA ILE A 148 -2.96 -21.14 43.60
C ILE A 148 -3.87 -19.90 43.67
N ILE A 149 -3.78 -19.09 44.73
CA ILE A 149 -4.53 -17.83 44.84
C ILE A 149 -3.99 -16.80 43.84
N THR A 150 -2.67 -16.71 43.65
CA THR A 150 -2.05 -15.78 42.70
C THR A 150 -2.31 -16.20 41.25
N LEU A 151 -2.27 -17.50 40.92
CA LEU A 151 -2.69 -18.05 39.62
C LEU A 151 -4.19 -17.92 39.40
N GLY A 152 -5.01 -18.06 40.45
CA GLY A 152 -6.46 -17.85 40.40
C GLY A 152 -6.82 -16.39 40.11
N VAL A 153 -6.10 -15.43 40.70
CA VAL A 153 -6.23 -13.98 40.43
C VAL A 153 -5.68 -13.61 39.05
N LEU A 154 -4.58 -14.23 38.59
CA LEU A 154 -4.06 -14.06 37.23
C LEU A 154 -4.95 -14.71 36.15
N MET A 155 -5.67 -15.79 36.46
CA MET A 155 -6.62 -16.45 35.55
C MET A 155 -8.02 -15.81 35.57
N SER A 156 -8.43 -15.16 36.66
CA SER A 156 -9.67 -14.36 36.74
C SER A 156 -9.51 -12.93 36.21
N HIS A 157 -8.29 -12.53 35.81
CA HIS A 157 -8.01 -11.35 34.99
C HIS A 157 -7.65 -11.70 33.54
N LYS A 158 -8.02 -12.89 33.05
CA LYS A 158 -8.25 -13.10 31.62
C LYS A 158 -9.58 -12.46 31.21
N GLY A 159 -9.71 -11.15 31.45
CA GLY A 159 -10.35 -10.34 30.44
C GLY A 159 -9.52 -10.58 29.19
N THR A 160 -10.14 -11.07 28.13
CA THR A 160 -9.55 -11.01 26.81
C THR A 160 -9.26 -9.54 26.56
N VAL A 161 -8.04 -9.09 26.86
CA VAL A 161 -7.52 -7.86 26.28
C VAL A 161 -7.36 -8.23 24.82
N ALA A 162 -8.44 -8.04 24.06
CA ALA A 162 -8.36 -8.02 22.62
C ALA A 162 -7.23 -7.03 22.31
N ALA A 163 -6.20 -7.48 21.59
CA ALA A 163 -5.19 -6.56 21.09
C ALA A 163 -5.96 -5.42 20.40
N ALA A 164 -5.72 -4.17 20.81
CA ALA A 164 -6.43 -3.03 20.27
C ALA A 164 -6.33 -3.07 18.74
N GLY A 165 -7.48 -3.10 18.06
CA GLY A 165 -7.55 -3.07 16.61
C GLY A 165 -7.13 -1.69 16.08
N CYS A 166 -6.84 -1.62 14.78
CA CYS A 166 -6.47 -0.39 14.11
C CYS A 166 -7.71 0.43 13.77
N TRP A 167 -8.48 0.00 12.76
CA TRP A 167 -9.83 0.51 12.56
C TRP A 167 -10.83 -0.50 13.11
N ARG A 168 -11.61 -0.08 14.11
CA ARG A 168 -12.57 -0.95 14.83
C ARG A 168 -11.92 -2.25 15.31
N THR A 169 -12.41 -3.41 14.85
CA THR A 169 -11.91 -4.73 15.24
C THR A 169 -10.80 -5.27 14.32
N THR A 170 -10.42 -4.52 13.27
CA THR A 170 -9.39 -4.94 12.32
C THR A 170 -8.02 -4.99 12.98
N ALA A 171 -7.28 -6.08 12.79
CA ALA A 171 -5.94 -6.22 13.35
C ALA A 171 -4.95 -5.23 12.71
N CYS A 172 -4.05 -4.67 13.52
CA CYS A 172 -2.98 -3.81 13.06
C CYS A 172 -1.84 -4.61 12.39
N THR A 173 -2.02 -5.02 11.14
CA THR A 173 -1.00 -5.76 10.38
C THR A 173 -0.19 -4.88 9.42
N GLY A 174 -0.58 -3.62 9.24
CA GLY A 174 0.14 -2.65 8.42
C GLY A 174 1.46 -2.20 9.04
N PRO A 175 2.28 -1.46 8.27
CA PRO A 175 3.55 -0.94 8.75
C PRO A 175 3.35 0.05 9.91
N SER A 176 4.24 -0.02 10.90
CA SER A 176 4.27 0.91 12.03
C SER A 176 5.15 2.15 11.76
N SER A 177 6.01 2.09 10.75
CA SER A 177 6.93 3.17 10.36
C SER A 177 7.14 3.21 8.85
N GLN A 178 7.39 4.41 8.34
CA GLN A 178 7.73 4.62 6.94
C GLN A 178 9.07 3.96 6.59
N SER A 179 9.17 3.42 5.37
CA SER A 179 10.42 2.78 4.94
C SER A 179 11.54 3.79 4.69
N PHE A 180 11.21 5.02 4.27
CA PHE A 180 12.17 6.04 3.87
C PHE A 180 11.83 7.36 4.56
N PRO A 181 12.32 7.59 5.80
CA PRO A 181 12.16 8.90 6.45
C PRO A 181 13.04 9.95 5.77
N GLY A 182 12.53 11.16 5.55
CA GLY A 182 13.29 12.23 4.91
C GLY A 182 12.56 13.56 4.81
N VAL A 183 13.16 14.53 4.12
CA VAL A 183 12.56 15.88 3.94
C VAL A 183 11.23 15.83 3.21
N TRP A 184 11.04 14.84 2.35
CA TRP A 184 9.81 14.62 1.58
C TRP A 184 8.60 14.24 2.45
N ASP A 185 8.80 13.88 3.71
CA ASP A 185 7.69 13.58 4.62
C ASP A 185 6.75 14.78 4.82
N GLU A 186 7.20 16.00 4.50
CA GLU A 186 6.38 17.23 4.50
C GLU A 186 5.26 17.22 3.46
N TYR A 187 5.43 16.49 2.35
CA TYR A 187 4.43 16.41 1.27
C TYR A 187 3.35 15.37 1.51
N ASN A 188 3.50 14.52 2.54
CA ASN A 188 2.55 13.47 2.82
C ASN A 188 1.25 14.05 3.43
N TYR A 189 0.16 14.00 2.65
CA TYR A 189 -1.19 14.42 3.06
C TYR A 189 -1.87 13.45 4.03
N SER A 190 -1.29 12.27 4.28
CA SER A 190 -1.87 11.34 5.24
C SER A 190 -1.82 11.90 6.67
N PRO A 191 -2.93 11.95 7.41
CA PRO A 191 -2.93 12.55 8.73
C PRO A 191 -2.11 11.72 9.73
N PRO A 192 -1.45 12.36 10.71
CA PRO A 192 -0.64 11.66 11.72
C PRO A 192 -1.48 10.86 12.73
N SER A 193 -2.80 11.02 12.71
CA SER A 193 -3.76 10.40 13.63
C SER A 193 -4.93 9.84 12.85
N ARG A 194 -5.50 8.73 13.32
CA ARG A 194 -6.77 8.17 12.81
C ARG A 194 -7.97 9.05 13.18
N THR A 195 -7.84 9.89 14.21
CA THR A 195 -8.85 10.89 14.55
C THR A 195 -8.39 12.26 14.08
N VAL A 196 -9.20 12.92 13.26
CA VAL A 196 -8.94 14.25 12.69
C VAL A 196 -10.11 15.20 12.94
N SER A 197 -9.87 16.50 12.83
CA SER A 197 -10.87 17.55 13.02
C SER A 197 -10.78 18.58 11.89
N PRO A 198 -11.82 19.39 11.66
CA PRO A 198 -11.76 20.50 10.72
C PRO A 198 -10.61 21.47 11.05
N VAL A 199 -10.18 22.24 10.05
CA VAL A 199 -9.19 23.32 10.24
C VAL A 199 -9.80 24.71 10.11
N LYS A 200 -10.94 24.84 9.44
CA LYS A 200 -11.63 26.13 9.20
C LYS A 200 -13.14 26.01 9.29
N ILE A 201 -13.77 27.13 9.62
CA ILE A 201 -15.22 27.33 9.62
C ILE A 201 -15.55 28.37 8.57
N LEU A 202 -16.50 28.06 7.70
CA LEU A 202 -17.03 28.91 6.64
C LEU A 202 -18.53 29.13 6.84
N SER A 203 -19.05 30.26 6.38
CA SER A 203 -20.49 30.51 6.29
C SER A 203 -21.08 29.83 5.06
N SER A 204 -22.42 29.79 4.97
CA SER A 204 -23.15 29.20 3.84
C SER A 204 -22.85 29.82 2.47
N ASN A 205 -22.30 31.04 2.43
CA ASN A 205 -21.82 31.70 1.21
C ASN A 205 -20.29 31.52 1.00
N LEU A 206 -19.68 30.54 1.65
CA LEU A 206 -18.26 30.17 1.53
C LEU A 206 -17.26 31.22 2.04
N SER A 207 -17.72 32.23 2.77
CA SER A 207 -16.84 33.22 3.39
C SER A 207 -16.18 32.63 4.64
N PRO A 208 -14.88 32.86 4.88
CA PRO A 208 -14.23 32.43 6.11
C PRO A 208 -14.87 33.09 7.35
N VAL A 209 -15.23 32.27 8.34
CA VAL A 209 -15.73 32.73 9.65
C VAL A 209 -14.57 32.77 10.65
N SER A 210 -13.90 31.63 10.83
CA SER A 210 -12.72 31.51 11.71
C SER A 210 -11.90 30.25 11.38
N ASN A 211 -10.74 30.11 12.01
CA ASN A 211 -10.08 28.80 12.12
C ASN A 211 -10.86 27.90 13.09
N TYR A 212 -10.62 26.60 13.02
CA TYR A 212 -11.14 25.60 13.95
C TYR A 212 -10.02 25.13 14.91
N PRO A 213 -10.30 24.92 16.21
CA PRO A 213 -11.57 25.19 16.89
C PRO A 213 -11.84 26.70 17.00
N GLY A 214 -13.11 27.08 16.92
CA GLY A 214 -13.58 28.45 16.95
C GLY A 214 -15.08 28.51 17.29
N THR A 215 -15.63 29.71 17.48
CA THR A 215 -17.05 29.86 17.80
C THR A 215 -17.93 29.35 16.65
N ALA A 216 -18.75 28.35 16.93
CA ALA A 216 -19.60 27.67 15.96
C ALA A 216 -21.03 27.52 16.49
N THR A 217 -21.85 28.56 16.33
CA THR A 217 -23.25 28.55 16.79
C THR A 217 -24.22 28.57 15.62
N LEU A 218 -25.16 27.63 15.60
CA LEU A 218 -26.28 27.58 14.67
C LEU A 218 -27.53 28.11 15.37
N LYS A 219 -28.14 29.20 14.87
CA LYS A 219 -29.31 29.85 15.48
C LYS A 219 -30.51 29.90 14.56
N GLY A 220 -31.57 29.22 14.97
CA GLY A 220 -32.84 29.18 14.25
C GLY A 220 -32.84 28.27 13.04
N ASN A 221 -34.03 28.02 12.50
CA ASN A 221 -34.25 27.08 11.40
C ASN A 221 -33.44 27.47 10.14
N GLY A 222 -32.69 26.52 9.58
CA GLY A 222 -31.87 26.70 8.38
C GLY A 222 -30.50 27.34 8.62
N SER A 223 -30.14 27.69 9.86
CA SER A 223 -28.79 28.17 10.17
C SER A 223 -27.76 27.13 9.76
N THR A 224 -26.71 27.55 9.06
CA THR A 224 -25.74 26.67 8.39
C THR A 224 -24.31 27.15 8.59
N LEU A 225 -23.41 26.22 8.90
CA LEU A 225 -21.96 26.40 8.90
C LEU A 225 -21.30 25.26 8.11
N ILE A 226 -20.20 25.56 7.43
CA ILE A 226 -19.42 24.60 6.66
C ILE A 226 -18.06 24.46 7.33
N PHE A 227 -17.65 23.24 7.59
CA PHE A 227 -16.39 22.88 8.22
C PHE A 227 -15.47 22.28 7.17
N ASP A 228 -14.32 22.91 6.94
CA ASP A 228 -13.31 22.50 5.97
C ASP A 228 -12.20 21.74 6.71
N PHE A 229 -11.99 20.47 6.37
CA PHE A 229 -10.92 19.63 6.90
C PHE A 229 -9.53 19.99 6.34
N GLY A 230 -9.48 20.85 5.32
CA GLY A 230 -8.25 21.28 4.66
C GLY A 230 -7.76 20.31 3.59
N GLU A 231 -8.04 19.02 3.81
CA GLU A 231 -7.68 17.89 2.96
C GLU A 231 -8.90 16.96 2.84
N GLU A 232 -8.89 16.13 1.81
CA GLU A 232 -9.85 15.03 1.63
C GLU A 232 -9.77 14.04 2.79
N VAL A 233 -10.89 13.65 3.39
CA VAL A 233 -10.98 12.65 4.48
C VAL A 233 -12.10 11.66 4.20
N ALA A 234 -12.17 10.54 4.94
CA ALA A 234 -13.31 9.63 4.88
C ALA A 234 -13.44 8.85 6.19
N GLY A 235 -14.68 8.70 6.70
CA GLY A 235 -14.87 8.06 7.99
C GLY A 235 -16.17 8.41 8.72
N ILE A 236 -16.12 8.26 10.04
CA ILE A 236 -17.25 8.44 10.96
C ILE A 236 -17.08 9.74 11.74
N VAL A 237 -18.01 10.67 11.55
CA VAL A 237 -18.05 11.96 12.25
C VAL A 237 -18.79 11.82 13.59
N THR A 238 -18.20 12.42 14.62
CA THR A 238 -18.84 12.73 15.90
C THR A 238 -18.86 14.24 16.11
N VAL A 239 -20.03 14.77 16.46
CA VAL A 239 -20.24 16.18 16.79
C VAL A 239 -20.62 16.28 18.26
N THR A 240 -19.82 17.00 19.04
CA THR A 240 -20.12 17.39 20.42
C THR A 240 -20.74 18.78 20.42
N TYR A 241 -21.87 18.93 21.13
CA TYR A 241 -22.64 20.16 21.12
C TYR A 241 -23.38 20.39 22.43
N SER A 242 -23.74 21.65 22.67
CA SER A 242 -24.82 22.02 23.60
C SER A 242 -26.00 22.58 22.81
N ALA A 243 -27.21 22.47 23.33
CA ALA A 243 -28.40 22.89 22.60
C ALA A 243 -29.49 23.51 23.49
N LYS A 244 -30.21 24.47 22.92
CA LYS A 244 -31.48 25.00 23.47
C LYS A 244 -32.60 24.78 22.46
N GLY A 245 -33.77 24.45 22.96
CA GLY A 245 -34.92 24.09 22.12
C GLY A 245 -34.84 22.65 21.62
N SER A 246 -35.54 22.35 20.53
CA SER A 246 -35.55 21.01 19.93
C SER A 246 -35.72 21.06 18.42
N GLY A 247 -35.23 20.02 17.75
CA GLY A 247 -35.20 19.93 16.30
C GLY A 247 -34.25 18.84 15.83
N SER A 248 -33.58 19.07 14.71
CA SER A 248 -32.58 18.17 14.15
C SER A 248 -31.32 18.93 13.73
N LEU A 249 -30.18 18.27 13.84
CA LEU A 249 -28.91 18.68 13.26
C LEU A 249 -28.72 17.86 11.98
N GLY A 250 -28.71 18.53 10.82
CA GLY A 250 -28.41 17.94 9.53
C GLY A 250 -26.90 17.96 9.25
N LEU A 251 -26.39 16.87 8.68
CA LEU A 251 -25.01 16.71 8.23
C LEU A 251 -25.00 16.37 6.74
N ALA A 252 -24.36 17.23 5.95
CA ALA A 252 -24.15 17.03 4.51
C ALA A 252 -22.65 17.13 4.18
N PHE A 253 -22.20 16.36 3.19
CA PHE A 253 -20.79 16.12 2.91
C PHE A 253 -20.47 16.42 1.45
N SER A 254 -19.31 17.00 1.17
CA SER A 254 -18.83 17.16 -0.20
C SER A 254 -17.32 17.11 -0.33
N GLU A 255 -16.82 16.54 -1.43
CA GLU A 255 -15.38 16.57 -1.77
C GLU A 255 -14.98 17.96 -2.27
N ALA A 256 -15.79 18.54 -3.17
CA ALA A 256 -15.50 19.82 -3.81
C ALA A 256 -16.24 20.98 -3.15
N ARG A 257 -15.61 22.15 -3.17
CA ARG A 257 -16.12 23.34 -2.47
C ARG A 257 -17.41 23.87 -3.09
N ASN A 258 -17.57 23.76 -4.40
CA ASN A 258 -18.72 24.23 -5.16
C ASN A 258 -19.99 23.39 -4.94
N TRP A 259 -19.87 22.20 -4.33
CA TRP A 259 -21.00 21.32 -4.01
C TRP A 259 -21.39 21.32 -2.54
N THR A 260 -20.80 22.21 -1.74
CA THR A 260 -21.21 22.39 -0.35
C THR A 260 -22.64 22.93 -0.26
N GLY A 261 -23.40 22.44 0.72
CA GLY A 261 -24.80 22.80 0.90
C GLY A 261 -25.47 21.90 1.93
N GLN A 262 -26.79 22.06 2.08
CA GLN A 262 -27.60 21.22 2.99
C GLN A 262 -27.92 19.82 2.41
N ALA A 263 -27.43 19.52 1.21
CA ALA A 263 -27.43 18.19 0.61
C ALA A 263 -26.00 17.81 0.26
N SER A 264 -25.61 16.57 0.55
CA SER A 264 -24.32 16.01 0.15
C SER A 264 -24.23 15.90 -1.37
N ASP A 265 -23.01 15.97 -1.88
CA ASP A 265 -22.74 15.68 -3.30
C ASP A 265 -23.09 14.23 -3.65
N SER A 266 -23.44 14.01 -4.91
CA SER A 266 -23.99 12.72 -5.35
C SER A 266 -22.95 11.60 -5.27
N SER A 267 -23.32 10.49 -4.64
CA SER A 267 -22.51 9.27 -4.61
C SER A 267 -23.30 7.99 -4.87
N ASN A 268 -24.61 8.11 -5.07
CA ASN A 268 -25.60 7.02 -5.08
C ASN A 268 -25.83 6.32 -6.44
N GLY A 269 -25.27 6.85 -7.52
CA GLY A 269 -25.37 6.33 -8.91
C GLY A 269 -26.75 6.43 -9.56
N VAL A 270 -27.68 7.15 -8.93
CA VAL A 270 -28.93 7.61 -9.56
C VAL A 270 -28.86 9.10 -9.94
N PHE A 271 -27.66 9.70 -9.89
CA PHE A 271 -27.33 11.05 -10.38
C PHE A 271 -28.20 12.18 -9.81
N ILE A 272 -28.50 12.08 -8.52
CA ILE A 272 -29.13 13.13 -7.73
C ILE A 272 -28.38 13.31 -6.41
N PRO A 273 -28.37 14.52 -5.82
CA PRO A 273 -27.72 14.77 -4.54
C PRO A 273 -28.19 13.78 -3.46
N ASP A 274 -27.27 13.33 -2.62
CA ASP A 274 -27.59 12.27 -1.64
C ASP A 274 -28.44 12.77 -0.45
N GLY A 275 -28.66 14.07 -0.33
CA GLY A 275 -29.34 14.65 0.84
C GLY A 275 -28.45 14.69 2.07
N ALA A 276 -29.03 14.61 3.27
CA ALA A 276 -28.29 14.73 4.53
C ALA A 276 -28.72 13.65 5.53
N ILE A 277 -27.86 13.33 6.49
CA ILE A 277 -28.26 12.56 7.68
C ILE A 277 -28.67 13.52 8.80
N TYR A 278 -29.56 13.06 9.68
CA TYR A 278 -30.14 13.89 10.73
C TYR A 278 -29.95 13.27 12.11
N GLY A 279 -29.38 14.03 13.03
CA GLY A 279 -29.39 13.74 14.47
C GLY A 279 -30.54 14.47 15.15
N ASN A 280 -31.29 13.79 16.01
CA ASN A 280 -32.31 14.44 16.84
C ASN A 280 -31.65 15.29 17.92
N ILE A 281 -32.08 16.53 18.05
CA ILE A 281 -31.56 17.50 19.01
C ILE A 281 -32.65 17.85 20.02
N THR A 282 -32.30 17.74 21.29
CA THR A 282 -33.09 18.24 22.42
C THR A 282 -32.21 19.14 23.29
N ALA A 283 -32.84 20.00 24.08
CA ALA A 283 -32.11 20.88 24.99
C ALA A 283 -31.18 20.08 25.90
N THR A 284 -29.91 20.45 25.92
CA THR A 284 -28.85 19.76 26.68
C THR A 284 -27.71 20.73 26.96
N GLU A 285 -27.02 20.53 28.08
CA GLU A 285 -25.77 21.25 28.39
C GLU A 285 -24.59 20.69 27.59
N GLU A 286 -24.58 19.39 27.30
CA GLU A 286 -23.61 18.73 26.43
C GLU A 286 -24.19 17.41 25.91
N SER A 287 -23.96 17.08 24.65
CA SER A 287 -24.28 15.78 24.06
C SER A 287 -23.43 15.51 22.82
N ASN A 288 -23.40 14.25 22.40
CA ASN A 288 -22.69 13.80 21.21
C ASN A 288 -23.67 13.22 20.20
N TYR A 289 -23.51 13.58 18.93
CA TYR A 289 -24.08 12.85 17.81
C TYR A 289 -22.95 12.19 17.03
N THR A 290 -22.92 10.86 17.02
CA THR A 290 -22.05 10.07 16.15
C THR A 290 -22.89 9.50 15.01
N MET A 291 -22.43 9.69 13.78
CA MET A 291 -23.14 9.13 12.63
C MET A 291 -23.12 7.58 12.63
N PRO A 292 -24.18 6.92 12.13
CA PRO A 292 -24.21 5.47 12.01
C PRO A 292 -23.10 4.89 11.12
N ASP A 293 -22.61 3.69 11.43
CA ASP A 293 -21.54 3.03 10.68
C ASP A 293 -21.97 2.67 9.24
N ASP A 294 -23.23 2.27 9.03
CA ASP A 294 -23.82 2.00 7.71
C ASP A 294 -23.91 3.25 6.83
N LYS A 295 -23.90 4.42 7.47
CA LYS A 295 -23.84 5.75 6.85
C LYS A 295 -22.42 6.29 6.75
N ILE A 296 -21.37 5.50 6.95
CA ILE A 296 -19.99 5.97 6.76
C ILE A 296 -19.86 6.79 5.47
N ARG A 297 -19.44 8.05 5.59
CA ARG A 297 -19.17 8.84 4.40
C ARG A 297 -17.82 8.41 3.88
N GLY A 298 -17.80 8.11 2.58
CA GLY A 298 -16.58 7.96 1.83
C GLY A 298 -15.79 9.27 1.76
N GLY A 299 -15.18 9.56 0.62
CA GLY A 299 -14.49 10.82 0.40
C GLY A 299 -15.37 12.04 0.67
N PHE A 300 -14.86 12.95 1.49
CA PHE A 300 -15.30 14.35 1.56
C PHE A 300 -14.19 15.22 2.15
N ARG A 301 -14.21 16.52 1.85
CA ARG A 301 -13.37 17.53 2.53
C ARG A 301 -14.21 18.49 3.37
N TYR A 302 -15.45 18.72 2.97
CA TYR A 302 -16.34 19.69 3.59
C TYR A 302 -17.50 18.99 4.28
N LEU A 303 -17.73 19.34 5.55
CA LEU A 303 -18.89 18.94 6.34
C LEU A 303 -19.78 20.18 6.56
N THR A 304 -21.00 20.15 6.06
CA THR A 304 -22.01 21.17 6.32
C THR A 304 -22.90 20.74 7.47
N LEU A 305 -22.95 21.55 8.53
CA LEU A 305 -23.89 21.39 9.64
C LEU A 305 -24.99 22.44 9.55
N PHE A 306 -26.24 22.01 9.70
CA PHE A 306 -27.38 22.91 9.69
C PHE A 306 -28.50 22.47 10.64
N THR A 307 -29.33 23.40 11.08
CA THR A 307 -30.42 23.12 12.04
C THR A 307 -31.79 23.10 11.37
N VAL A 308 -32.64 22.16 11.76
CA VAL A 308 -34.05 22.09 11.36
C VAL A 308 -34.92 22.14 12.62
N ALA A 309 -35.71 23.20 12.80
CA ALA A 309 -36.58 23.32 13.96
C ALA A 309 -37.84 22.46 13.80
N ASN A 310 -38.26 21.76 14.86
CA ASN A 310 -39.45 20.90 14.85
C ASN A 310 -40.72 21.59 15.36
N ASN A 311 -40.63 22.89 15.68
CA ASN A 311 -41.73 23.67 16.24
C ASN A 311 -41.96 24.96 15.44
N ALA A 312 -43.21 25.44 15.42
CA ALA A 312 -43.61 26.65 14.70
C ALA A 312 -42.92 27.93 15.21
N ALA A 313 -42.35 27.90 16.42
CA ALA A 313 -41.60 29.01 16.98
C ALA A 313 -40.16 29.10 16.43
N GLY A 314 -39.66 28.06 15.76
CA GLY A 314 -38.32 28.05 15.14
C GLY A 314 -37.16 28.09 16.14
N VAL A 315 -37.42 27.86 17.43
CA VAL A 315 -36.42 28.04 18.49
C VAL A 315 -35.57 26.78 18.60
N ILE A 316 -34.41 26.84 17.95
CA ILE A 316 -33.28 25.91 18.12
C ILE A 316 -31.99 26.73 18.11
N GLU A 317 -31.14 26.50 19.08
CA GLU A 317 -29.77 27.03 19.13
C GLU A 317 -28.85 25.86 19.43
N VAL A 318 -27.85 25.62 18.58
CA VAL A 318 -26.86 24.55 18.75
C VAL A 318 -25.48 25.16 18.74
N ASP A 319 -24.76 25.03 19.83
CA ASP A 319 -23.37 25.46 19.97
C ASP A 319 -22.47 24.23 19.82
N ILE A 320 -21.67 24.20 18.75
CA ILE A 320 -20.75 23.11 18.44
C ILE A 320 -19.45 23.32 19.22
N SER A 321 -19.10 22.39 20.10
CA SER A 321 -17.87 22.45 20.91
C SER A 321 -16.76 21.57 20.34
N ASP A 322 -17.09 20.44 19.72
CA ASP A 322 -16.13 19.60 19.01
C ASP A 322 -16.71 18.90 17.77
N ILE A 323 -15.86 18.67 16.79
CA ILE A 323 -16.07 17.81 15.62
C ILE A 323 -14.81 16.96 15.48
N SER A 324 -15.01 15.66 15.56
CA SER A 324 -13.96 14.66 15.32
C SER A 324 -14.43 13.66 14.27
N LEU A 325 -13.51 13.21 13.42
CA LEU A 325 -13.72 12.15 12.45
C LEU A 325 -12.76 11.00 12.74
N GLU A 326 -13.28 9.79 12.88
CA GLU A 326 -12.48 8.56 12.85
C GLU A 326 -12.31 8.09 11.40
N ILE A 327 -11.08 8.09 10.91
CA ILE A 327 -10.71 7.67 9.54
C ILE A 327 -10.96 6.18 9.35
N GLY A 328 -11.73 5.87 8.30
CA GLY A 328 -12.13 4.51 7.93
C GLY A 328 -11.21 3.78 6.95
N TYR A 329 -10.42 4.51 6.16
CA TYR A 329 -9.52 3.91 5.18
C TYR A 329 -8.22 3.37 5.82
N GLN A 330 -7.50 2.56 5.03
CA GLN A 330 -6.29 1.84 5.40
C GLN A 330 -6.42 1.17 6.78
N PRO A 331 -7.37 0.21 6.92
CA PRO A 331 -7.88 -0.21 8.23
C PRO A 331 -6.90 -1.04 9.06
N THR A 332 -5.83 -1.55 8.43
CA THR A 332 -4.78 -2.35 9.09
C THR A 332 -3.61 -1.52 9.61
N TRP A 333 -3.55 -0.21 9.32
CA TRP A 333 -2.38 0.62 9.61
C TRP A 333 -2.52 1.39 10.91
N SER A 334 -1.59 1.22 11.86
CA SER A 334 -1.59 2.02 13.09
C SER A 334 -1.02 3.42 12.87
N ASN A 335 -0.13 3.55 11.90
CA ASN A 335 0.46 4.80 11.45
C ASN A 335 0.10 5.02 9.98
N LEU A 336 -0.85 5.91 9.71
CA LEU A 336 -1.31 6.18 8.34
C LEU A 336 -0.20 6.80 7.46
N ARG A 337 0.82 7.43 8.04
CA ARG A 337 1.95 8.02 7.33
C ARG A 337 3.07 7.01 7.01
N ALA A 338 2.92 5.74 7.37
CA ALA A 338 3.95 4.71 7.21
C ALA A 338 4.10 4.23 5.75
N TYR A 339 4.26 5.13 4.79
CA TYR A 339 4.40 4.80 3.37
C TYR A 339 5.68 3.99 3.13
N GLN A 340 5.59 3.05 2.19
CA GLN A 340 6.68 2.13 1.88
C GLN A 340 7.48 2.55 0.64
N GLY A 341 7.15 3.70 0.05
CA GLY A 341 7.92 4.39 -0.97
C GLY A 341 7.86 5.91 -0.82
N TYR A 342 8.67 6.61 -1.61
CA TYR A 342 8.82 8.06 -1.57
C TYR A 342 9.30 8.60 -2.92
N PHE A 343 9.12 9.90 -3.11
CA PHE A 343 9.67 10.66 -4.24
C PHE A 343 10.01 12.08 -3.80
N TYR A 344 11.11 12.61 -4.32
CA TYR A 344 11.52 13.99 -4.11
C TYR A 344 12.32 14.50 -5.30
N SER A 345 12.11 15.77 -5.68
CA SER A 345 12.78 16.39 -6.80
C SER A 345 12.97 17.88 -6.61
N SER A 346 13.68 18.51 -7.56
CA SER A 346 13.85 19.96 -7.61
C SER A 346 12.56 20.75 -7.88
N ASP A 347 11.44 20.09 -8.15
CA ASP A 347 10.16 20.71 -8.44
C ASP A 347 9.11 20.38 -7.37
N ASP A 348 8.79 21.39 -6.56
CA ASP A 348 7.80 21.33 -5.48
C ASP A 348 6.41 20.90 -5.97
N THR A 349 6.01 21.28 -7.19
CA THR A 349 4.71 20.91 -7.74
C THR A 349 4.66 19.41 -8.04
N LEU A 350 5.73 18.85 -8.62
CA LEU A 350 5.81 17.42 -8.88
C LEU A 350 5.86 16.60 -7.59
N ASN A 351 6.57 17.10 -6.57
CA ASN A 351 6.59 16.48 -5.24
C ASN A 351 5.16 16.38 -4.70
N LYS A 352 4.41 17.49 -4.66
CA LYS A 352 3.02 17.52 -4.21
C LYS A 352 2.09 16.59 -5.02
N ILE A 353 2.24 16.54 -6.34
CA ILE A 353 1.42 15.69 -7.21
C ILE A 353 1.66 14.21 -6.91
N TRP A 354 2.91 13.80 -6.70
CA TRP A 354 3.24 12.42 -6.36
C TRP A 354 2.52 11.95 -5.09
N TYR A 355 2.56 12.79 -4.04
CA TYR A 355 1.90 12.48 -2.76
C TYR A 355 0.38 12.63 -2.82
N ALA A 356 -0.17 13.48 -3.68
CA ALA A 356 -1.61 13.55 -3.91
C ALA A 356 -2.14 12.24 -4.53
N GLY A 357 -1.39 11.66 -5.47
CA GLY A 357 -1.72 10.35 -6.02
C GLY A 357 -1.60 9.23 -4.97
N ALA A 358 -0.53 9.22 -4.17
CA ALA A 358 -0.35 8.26 -3.08
C ALA A 358 -1.48 8.35 -2.03
N TYR A 359 -1.88 9.58 -1.66
CA TYR A 359 -2.95 9.81 -0.71
C TYR A 359 -4.31 9.38 -1.24
N THR A 360 -4.57 9.61 -2.53
CA THR A 360 -5.78 9.12 -3.21
C THR A 360 -5.91 7.60 -3.13
N LEU A 361 -4.81 6.87 -3.33
CA LEU A 361 -4.82 5.40 -3.21
C LEU A 361 -5.10 4.98 -1.78
N GLN A 362 -4.53 5.67 -0.80
CA GLN A 362 -4.79 5.41 0.61
C GLN A 362 -6.27 5.65 0.97
N THR A 363 -6.90 6.71 0.48
CA THR A 363 -8.34 6.98 0.72
C THR A 363 -9.24 5.91 0.09
N ASN A 364 -8.75 5.23 -0.94
CA ASN A 364 -9.47 4.18 -1.67
C ASN A 364 -9.22 2.77 -1.12
N ALA A 365 -8.33 2.62 -0.13
CA ALA A 365 -8.05 1.35 0.55
C ALA A 365 -9.05 1.15 1.70
N ILE A 366 -10.20 0.53 1.44
CA ILE A 366 -11.32 0.48 2.39
C ILE A 366 -11.45 -0.90 3.08
N PRO A 367 -12.06 -0.98 4.27
CA PRO A 367 -12.55 -2.24 4.82
C PRO A 367 -13.59 -2.86 3.86
N PRO A 368 -13.53 -4.19 3.60
CA PRO A 368 -14.49 -4.86 2.71
C PRO A 368 -15.95 -4.64 3.08
N SER A 369 -16.26 -4.47 4.36
CA SER A 369 -17.62 -4.26 4.86
C SER A 369 -18.15 -2.83 4.68
N THR A 370 -17.42 -1.96 3.97
CA THR A 370 -17.77 -0.55 3.77
C THR A 370 -17.96 -0.16 2.31
N GLY A 371 -18.23 -1.15 1.46
CA GLY A 371 -18.59 -0.93 0.06
C GLY A 371 -19.97 -0.31 -0.07
N ARG A 372 -20.26 0.29 -1.23
CA ARG A 372 -21.57 0.87 -1.50
C ARG A 372 -22.61 -0.22 -1.79
N ASN A 373 -23.81 -0.06 -1.24
CA ASN A 373 -24.97 -0.83 -1.68
C ASN A 373 -25.50 -0.29 -3.01
N TYR A 374 -25.85 -1.18 -3.93
CA TYR A 374 -26.46 -0.82 -5.20
C TYR A 374 -27.63 -1.75 -5.56
N PRO A 375 -28.75 -1.21 -6.07
CA PRO A 375 -29.10 0.21 -6.12
C PRO A 375 -29.35 0.79 -4.72
N THR A 376 -29.06 2.07 -4.49
CA THR A 376 -29.48 2.73 -3.25
C THR A 376 -30.95 3.15 -3.36
N GLN A 377 -31.67 3.21 -2.24
CA GLN A 377 -33.07 3.70 -2.19
C GLN A 377 -33.13 5.23 -1.95
N GLY A 378 -32.07 5.95 -2.32
CA GLY A 378 -31.85 7.36 -1.99
C GLY A 378 -30.76 7.53 -0.93
N GLY A 379 -30.00 8.63 -1.04
CA GLY A 379 -28.82 8.89 -0.22
C GLY A 379 -27.69 7.88 -0.43
N TRP A 380 -26.79 7.80 0.55
CA TRP A 380 -25.68 6.83 0.55
C TRP A 380 -25.87 5.75 1.64
N GLU A 381 -25.42 4.54 1.31
CA GLU A 381 -25.40 3.36 2.19
C GLU A 381 -24.11 2.58 1.88
N ASN A 382 -23.16 2.62 2.79
CA ASN A 382 -21.80 2.11 2.58
C ASN A 382 -21.50 0.94 3.52
N HIS A 383 -22.35 -0.10 3.46
CA HIS A 383 -22.23 -1.32 4.26
C HIS A 383 -22.34 -2.61 3.42
N ALA A 384 -22.17 -2.51 2.10
CA ALA A 384 -22.06 -3.69 1.25
C ALA A 384 -20.75 -4.43 1.56
N ASN A 385 -20.81 -5.76 1.55
CA ASN A 385 -19.62 -6.58 1.70
C ASN A 385 -18.95 -6.81 0.34
N LEU A 386 -17.69 -6.42 0.23
CA LEU A 386 -16.86 -6.58 -0.96
C LEU A 386 -15.91 -7.78 -0.90
N ASP A 387 -15.92 -8.55 0.19
CA ASP A 387 -14.88 -9.56 0.44
C ASP A 387 -14.86 -10.71 -0.57
N ASP A 388 -15.99 -11.05 -1.18
CA ASP A 388 -16.20 -12.22 -2.05
C ASP A 388 -15.47 -13.49 -1.59
N GLY A 389 -15.55 -13.79 -0.30
CA GLY A 389 -14.90 -14.97 0.29
C GLY A 389 -13.38 -14.85 0.47
N THR A 390 -12.80 -13.67 0.30
CA THR A 390 -11.45 -13.35 0.79
C THR A 390 -11.47 -13.06 2.29
N THR A 391 -10.34 -13.24 2.97
CA THR A 391 -10.16 -12.89 4.39
C THR A 391 -9.37 -11.60 4.58
N GLY A 392 -9.15 -10.87 3.48
CA GLY A 392 -8.38 -9.64 3.46
C GLY A 392 -9.09 -8.51 4.18
N ALA A 393 -8.37 -7.73 4.98
CA ALA A 393 -8.96 -6.60 5.71
C ALA A 393 -9.00 -5.29 4.89
N THR A 394 -8.36 -5.26 3.72
CA THR A 394 -8.28 -4.09 2.84
C THR A 394 -8.62 -4.50 1.41
N ILE A 395 -9.49 -3.72 0.76
CA ILE A 395 -9.81 -3.79 -0.67
C ILE A 395 -9.66 -2.38 -1.28
N TYR A 396 -9.10 -2.31 -2.47
CA TYR A 396 -9.01 -1.07 -3.24
C TYR A 396 -10.26 -0.89 -4.11
N VAL A 397 -10.85 0.29 -4.02
CA VAL A 397 -11.98 0.72 -4.84
C VAL A 397 -11.57 1.81 -5.84
N ASP A 398 -12.45 2.11 -6.80
CA ASP A 398 -12.26 3.15 -7.81
C ASP A 398 -12.01 4.54 -7.18
N GLY A 399 -12.90 4.95 -6.27
CA GLY A 399 -12.87 6.24 -5.61
C GLY A 399 -13.39 6.18 -4.18
N SER A 400 -12.97 7.15 -3.37
CA SER A 400 -13.33 7.18 -1.95
C SER A 400 -14.81 7.56 -1.75
N LYS A 401 -15.36 8.52 -2.50
CA LYS A 401 -16.75 9.00 -2.34
C LYS A 401 -17.79 8.07 -2.94
N ARG A 402 -17.75 7.90 -4.27
CA ARG A 402 -18.81 7.28 -5.08
C ARG A 402 -18.33 5.97 -5.68
N ASP A 403 -19.29 5.16 -6.12
CA ASP A 403 -19.21 3.72 -6.44
C ASP A 403 -18.64 2.83 -5.33
N ARG A 404 -17.47 3.13 -4.76
CA ARG A 404 -16.85 2.40 -3.63
C ARG A 404 -16.91 0.89 -3.85
N THR A 405 -16.51 0.45 -5.03
CA THR A 405 -16.40 -0.97 -5.40
C THR A 405 -15.14 -1.19 -6.23
N VAL A 406 -14.80 -2.46 -6.47
CA VAL A 406 -13.62 -2.83 -7.26
C VAL A 406 -13.95 -2.68 -8.74
N TRP A 407 -13.40 -1.66 -9.38
CA TRP A 407 -13.42 -1.51 -10.83
C TRP A 407 -12.09 -1.98 -11.42
N ALA A 408 -12.15 -2.97 -12.31
CA ALA A 408 -10.93 -3.66 -12.76
C ALA A 408 -10.03 -2.80 -13.65
N GLY A 409 -10.58 -1.86 -14.42
CA GLY A 409 -9.84 -0.95 -15.31
C GLY A 409 -8.96 0.01 -14.53
N ASP A 410 -9.45 0.52 -13.40
CA ASP A 410 -8.71 1.40 -12.49
C ASP A 410 -7.40 0.78 -12.02
N LEU A 411 -7.39 -0.54 -11.81
CA LEU A 411 -6.23 -1.28 -11.35
C LEU A 411 -5.04 -1.21 -12.32
N ALA A 412 -5.28 -0.96 -13.62
CA ALA A 412 -4.21 -0.80 -14.60
C ALA A 412 -3.29 0.39 -14.30
N ILE A 413 -3.82 1.42 -13.64
CA ILE A 413 -3.06 2.58 -13.16
C ILE A 413 -2.82 2.50 -11.65
N ALA A 414 -3.82 2.13 -10.86
CA ALA A 414 -3.74 2.15 -9.41
C ALA A 414 -2.72 1.14 -8.85
N VAL A 415 -2.66 -0.10 -9.36
CA VAL A 415 -1.76 -1.14 -8.83
C VAL A 415 -0.28 -0.72 -8.88
N PRO A 416 0.31 -0.33 -10.04
CA PRO A 416 1.71 0.11 -10.04
C PRO A 416 1.94 1.32 -9.13
N SER A 417 1.01 2.27 -9.08
CA SER A 417 1.10 3.44 -8.21
C SER A 417 1.06 3.08 -6.72
N ILE A 418 0.23 2.11 -6.30
CA ILE A 418 0.18 1.58 -4.93
C ILE A 418 1.54 0.98 -4.57
N LEU A 419 2.07 0.12 -5.44
CA LEU A 419 3.28 -0.66 -5.20
C LEU A 419 4.54 0.21 -5.03
N VAL A 420 4.59 1.40 -5.66
CA VAL A 420 5.70 2.35 -5.49
C VAL A 420 5.48 3.39 -4.38
N SER A 421 4.29 3.48 -3.79
CA SER A 421 3.93 4.55 -2.82
C SER A 421 3.54 4.01 -1.44
N THR A 422 2.27 3.70 -1.20
CA THR A 422 1.83 3.11 0.07
C THR A 422 2.49 1.75 0.28
N GLY A 423 2.75 1.00 -0.80
CA GLY A 423 3.33 -0.34 -0.82
C GLY A 423 2.46 -1.38 -0.12
N ASP A 424 1.14 -1.18 -0.13
CA ASP A 424 0.16 -2.10 0.44
C ASP A 424 -0.06 -3.32 -0.49
N ILE A 425 0.96 -4.20 -0.51
CA ILE A 425 0.96 -5.43 -1.30
C ILE A 425 -0.22 -6.34 -0.91
N ASP A 426 -0.56 -6.40 0.39
CA ASP A 426 -1.65 -7.23 0.89
C ASP A 426 -3.01 -6.76 0.37
N GLY A 427 -3.28 -5.44 0.40
CA GLY A 427 -4.52 -4.88 -0.15
C GLY A 427 -4.66 -5.13 -1.66
N VAL A 428 -3.57 -5.02 -2.43
CA VAL A 428 -3.56 -5.37 -3.87
C VAL A 428 -3.89 -6.84 -4.08
N ARG A 429 -3.25 -7.76 -3.34
CA ARG A 429 -3.53 -9.20 -3.42
C ARG A 429 -5.01 -9.49 -3.20
N ASN A 430 -5.58 -8.93 -2.14
CA ASN A 430 -6.98 -9.18 -1.77
C ASN A 430 -7.92 -8.66 -2.86
N THR A 431 -7.66 -7.47 -3.39
CA THR A 431 -8.46 -6.86 -4.47
C THR A 431 -8.46 -7.73 -5.72
N LEU A 432 -7.30 -8.24 -6.14
CA LEU A 432 -7.21 -9.17 -7.28
C LEU A 432 -7.89 -10.51 -6.98
N GLN A 433 -7.75 -11.03 -5.76
CA GLN A 433 -8.37 -12.29 -5.35
C GLN A 433 -9.90 -12.22 -5.44
N VAL A 434 -10.50 -11.09 -5.05
CA VAL A 434 -11.94 -10.84 -5.20
C VAL A 434 -12.39 -10.99 -6.66
N LEU A 435 -11.70 -10.36 -7.61
CA LEU A 435 -12.05 -10.46 -9.03
C LEU A 435 -11.88 -11.89 -9.57
N TYR A 436 -10.90 -12.65 -9.08
CA TYR A 436 -10.76 -14.06 -9.43
C TYR A 436 -11.80 -14.96 -8.76
N ASN A 437 -12.29 -14.62 -7.57
CA ASN A 437 -13.34 -15.38 -6.89
C ASN A 437 -14.64 -15.32 -7.68
N ASP A 438 -14.98 -14.15 -8.21
CA ASP A 438 -16.12 -13.90 -9.09
C ASP A 438 -15.83 -14.20 -10.58
N GLN A 439 -14.82 -15.02 -10.89
CA GLN A 439 -14.59 -15.43 -12.29
C GLN A 439 -15.72 -16.34 -12.78
N ALA A 440 -16.36 -15.99 -13.90
CA ALA A 440 -17.38 -16.81 -14.54
C ALA A 440 -16.82 -18.15 -15.05
N SER A 441 -17.69 -19.15 -15.20
CA SER A 441 -17.31 -20.53 -15.59
C SER A 441 -16.63 -20.64 -16.96
N ASN A 442 -16.84 -19.68 -17.86
CA ASN A 442 -16.18 -19.59 -19.16
C ASN A 442 -14.83 -18.86 -19.13
N GLY A 443 -14.37 -18.41 -17.95
CA GLY A 443 -13.15 -17.66 -17.76
C GLY A 443 -13.31 -16.15 -17.71
N ASN A 444 -14.50 -15.62 -17.99
CA ASN A 444 -14.72 -14.19 -18.00
C ASN A 444 -14.55 -13.58 -16.59
N LEU A 445 -13.67 -12.60 -16.47
CA LEU A 445 -13.49 -11.81 -15.26
C LEU A 445 -14.49 -10.64 -15.22
N PRO A 446 -14.91 -10.19 -14.03
CA PRO A 446 -15.87 -9.11 -13.89
C PRO A 446 -15.30 -7.75 -14.32
N PHE A 447 -16.18 -6.90 -14.85
CA PHE A 447 -15.97 -5.47 -15.14
C PHE A 447 -15.91 -4.67 -13.84
N ALA A 448 -16.89 -4.92 -12.96
CA ALA A 448 -16.94 -4.40 -11.60
C ALA A 448 -17.23 -5.56 -10.65
N GLY A 449 -16.47 -5.62 -9.57
CA GLY A 449 -16.53 -6.69 -8.57
C GLY A 449 -17.80 -6.64 -7.70
N PRO A 450 -17.76 -7.31 -6.54
CA PRO A 450 -18.89 -7.43 -5.62
C PRO A 450 -19.54 -6.09 -5.25
N GLY A 451 -20.81 -6.16 -4.90
CA GLY A 451 -21.68 -4.99 -4.74
C GLY A 451 -22.34 -4.56 -6.06
N LEU A 452 -21.66 -4.73 -7.21
CA LEU A 452 -22.21 -4.49 -8.54
C LEU A 452 -22.32 -5.76 -9.41
N TYR A 453 -21.31 -6.65 -9.37
CA TYR A 453 -21.27 -7.91 -10.14
C TYR A 453 -21.52 -7.71 -11.65
N ILE A 454 -20.81 -6.76 -12.26
CA ILE A 454 -21.00 -6.41 -13.68
C ILE A 454 -19.95 -7.13 -14.52
N TYR A 455 -20.33 -7.59 -15.70
CA TYR A 455 -19.48 -8.26 -16.69
C TYR A 455 -19.56 -7.53 -18.05
N GLN A 456 -19.11 -8.20 -19.12
CA GLN A 456 -19.18 -7.72 -20.51
C GLN A 456 -18.26 -6.54 -20.83
N SER A 457 -17.05 -6.51 -20.24
CA SER A 457 -15.96 -5.61 -20.65
C SER A 457 -14.71 -6.43 -20.96
N ASP A 458 -14.32 -6.47 -22.23
CA ASP A 458 -13.08 -7.14 -22.64
C ASP A 458 -11.84 -6.36 -22.19
N THR A 459 -11.91 -5.03 -22.15
CA THR A 459 -10.81 -4.16 -21.72
C THR A 459 -10.52 -4.33 -20.22
N TYR A 460 -11.54 -4.38 -19.37
CA TYR A 460 -11.37 -4.53 -17.92
C TYR A 460 -11.04 -5.97 -17.52
N HIS A 461 -11.52 -6.97 -18.29
CA HIS A 461 -11.04 -8.33 -18.17
C HIS A 461 -9.51 -8.38 -18.26
N MET A 462 -8.96 -7.73 -19.29
CA MET A 462 -7.51 -7.65 -19.51
C MET A 462 -6.80 -6.82 -18.44
N ALA A 463 -7.40 -5.73 -17.96
CA ALA A 463 -6.84 -4.92 -16.88
C ALA A 463 -6.57 -5.73 -15.59
N THR A 464 -7.46 -6.64 -15.21
CA THR A 464 -7.24 -7.57 -14.07
C THR A 464 -6.00 -8.44 -14.26
N MET A 465 -5.81 -8.96 -15.48
CA MET A 465 -4.65 -9.80 -15.81
C MET A 465 -3.35 -9.01 -15.79
N ILE A 466 -3.37 -7.76 -16.28
CA ILE A 466 -2.23 -6.84 -16.23
C ILE A 466 -1.89 -6.48 -14.78
N GLY A 467 -2.88 -6.18 -13.94
CA GLY A 467 -2.71 -5.95 -12.51
C GLY A 467 -2.10 -7.16 -11.77
N THR A 468 -2.49 -8.37 -12.16
CA THR A 468 -1.92 -9.62 -11.62
C THR A 468 -0.43 -9.77 -11.92
N TYR A 469 0.00 -9.41 -13.14
CA TYR A 469 1.42 -9.37 -13.47
C TYR A 469 2.18 -8.36 -12.61
N GLN A 470 1.65 -7.13 -12.45
CA GLN A 470 2.30 -6.10 -11.65
C GLN A 470 2.42 -6.50 -10.18
N TYR A 471 1.36 -7.06 -9.60
CA TYR A 471 1.38 -7.62 -8.26
C TYR A 471 2.48 -8.66 -8.10
N PHE A 472 2.56 -9.63 -9.01
CA PHE A 472 3.56 -10.69 -8.91
C PHE A 472 5.00 -10.19 -9.13
N LEU A 473 5.19 -9.21 -10.02
CA LEU A 473 6.48 -8.56 -10.25
C LEU A 473 7.05 -7.94 -8.96
N PHE A 474 6.21 -7.28 -8.15
CA PHE A 474 6.65 -6.66 -6.90
C PHE A 474 6.71 -7.64 -5.72
N SER A 475 5.73 -8.54 -5.60
CA SER A 475 5.57 -9.41 -4.43
C SER A 475 6.39 -10.69 -4.49
N ASN A 476 6.60 -11.24 -5.69
CA ASN A 476 7.03 -12.64 -5.89
C ASN A 476 6.17 -13.65 -5.10
N ASP A 477 4.88 -13.35 -4.89
CA ASP A 477 3.97 -14.22 -4.14
C ASP A 477 3.54 -15.43 -4.99
N LYS A 478 4.38 -16.47 -4.92
CA LYS A 478 4.16 -17.73 -5.62
C LYS A 478 2.94 -18.48 -5.11
N THR A 479 2.56 -18.30 -3.85
CA THR A 479 1.41 -18.97 -3.25
C THR A 479 0.12 -18.43 -3.87
N PHE A 480 -0.03 -17.11 -3.92
CA PHE A 480 -1.16 -16.47 -4.61
C PHE A 480 -1.21 -16.87 -6.08
N LEU A 481 -0.10 -16.68 -6.82
CA LEU A 481 -0.08 -16.94 -8.26
C LEU A 481 -0.43 -18.40 -8.57
N SER A 482 0.14 -19.36 -7.82
CA SER A 482 -0.17 -20.78 -7.99
C SER A 482 -1.64 -21.09 -7.66
N GLY A 483 -2.20 -20.44 -6.64
CA GLY A 483 -3.59 -20.61 -6.23
C GLY A 483 -4.60 -20.14 -7.29
N ILE A 484 -4.28 -19.09 -8.04
CA ILE A 484 -5.15 -18.55 -9.10
C ILE A 484 -4.75 -19.02 -10.51
N TRP A 485 -3.67 -19.79 -10.68
CA TRP A 485 -3.10 -20.07 -12.01
C TRP A 485 -4.08 -20.73 -12.98
N THR A 486 -4.89 -21.68 -12.51
CA THR A 486 -5.94 -22.31 -13.33
C THR A 486 -6.97 -21.29 -13.83
N LYS A 487 -7.39 -20.37 -12.95
CA LYS A 487 -8.30 -19.27 -13.28
C LYS A 487 -7.66 -18.28 -14.26
N TYR A 488 -6.40 -17.93 -14.06
CA TYR A 488 -5.63 -17.09 -14.98
C TYR A 488 -5.55 -17.68 -16.39
N LYS A 489 -5.25 -18.98 -16.50
CA LYS A 489 -5.22 -19.68 -17.80
C LYS A 489 -6.59 -19.72 -18.47
N LEU A 490 -7.66 -19.87 -17.69
CA LEU A 490 -9.03 -19.84 -18.20
C LEU A 490 -9.42 -18.44 -18.71
N ALA A 491 -9.05 -17.37 -17.99
CA ALA A 491 -9.19 -15.99 -18.46
C ALA A 491 -8.41 -15.74 -19.76
N MET A 492 -7.15 -16.17 -19.81
CA MET A 492 -6.34 -16.07 -21.03
C MET A 492 -6.98 -16.81 -22.20
N THR A 493 -7.55 -17.99 -21.96
CA THR A 493 -8.28 -18.76 -22.98
C THR A 493 -9.53 -18.02 -23.44
N TYR A 494 -10.31 -17.44 -22.51
CA TYR A 494 -11.50 -16.66 -22.81
C TYR A 494 -11.19 -15.50 -23.76
N ILE A 495 -10.18 -14.67 -23.43
CA ILE A 495 -9.89 -13.47 -24.21
C ILE A 495 -9.20 -13.81 -25.54
N THR A 496 -8.30 -14.80 -25.58
CA THR A 496 -7.62 -15.19 -26.83
C THR A 496 -8.52 -15.95 -27.80
N ALA A 497 -9.62 -16.55 -27.34
CA ALA A 497 -10.64 -17.15 -28.21
C ALA A 497 -11.38 -16.11 -29.07
N LYS A 498 -11.26 -14.83 -28.75
CA LYS A 498 -11.84 -13.72 -29.53
C LYS A 498 -10.90 -13.17 -30.60
N ILE A 499 -9.68 -13.70 -30.72
CA ILE A 499 -8.77 -13.37 -31.81
C ILE A 499 -9.30 -14.01 -33.09
N ASP A 500 -9.57 -13.20 -34.10
CA ASP A 500 -10.14 -13.65 -35.37
C ASP A 500 -9.05 -13.96 -36.42
N SER A 501 -9.46 -14.21 -37.67
CA SER A 501 -8.53 -14.55 -38.76
C SER A 501 -7.55 -13.44 -39.13
N THR A 502 -7.78 -12.20 -38.72
CA THR A 502 -6.84 -11.08 -38.93
C THR A 502 -5.68 -11.12 -37.94
N GLY A 503 -5.83 -11.83 -36.82
CA GLY A 503 -4.90 -11.76 -35.69
C GLY A 503 -5.24 -10.65 -34.70
N SER A 504 -6.31 -9.89 -34.94
CA SER A 504 -6.90 -8.91 -34.01
C SER A 504 -7.91 -9.56 -33.07
N ILE A 505 -8.07 -9.04 -31.86
CA ILE A 505 -9.25 -9.33 -31.05
C ILE A 505 -10.49 -8.66 -31.64
N TYR A 506 -11.58 -9.43 -31.72
CA TYR A 506 -12.91 -8.90 -31.99
C TYR A 506 -13.66 -8.72 -30.67
N VAL A 507 -13.73 -7.47 -30.21
CA VAL A 507 -14.38 -7.08 -28.95
C VAL A 507 -15.87 -7.33 -29.04
N THR A 508 -16.39 -8.00 -28.02
CA THR A 508 -17.82 -8.33 -27.86
C THR A 508 -18.36 -7.94 -26.48
N GLY A 509 -17.47 -7.71 -25.51
CA GLY A 509 -17.79 -7.05 -24.26
C GLY A 509 -17.52 -5.55 -24.39
N ASP A 510 -18.55 -4.79 -24.75
CA ASP A 510 -18.40 -3.39 -25.17
C ASP A 510 -18.42 -2.38 -24.01
N ASN A 511 -18.56 -2.83 -22.75
CA ASN A 511 -18.46 -1.93 -21.60
C ASN A 511 -17.02 -1.45 -21.41
N ASP A 512 -16.85 -0.17 -21.04
CA ASP A 512 -15.53 0.44 -20.90
C ASP A 512 -15.52 1.64 -19.95
N TRP A 513 -14.36 2.29 -19.80
CA TRP A 513 -14.11 3.44 -18.91
C TRP A 513 -15.01 4.67 -19.15
N GLY A 514 -15.78 4.67 -20.23
CA GLY A 514 -16.77 5.69 -20.54
C GLY A 514 -16.56 6.41 -21.87
N ARG A 515 -15.59 5.96 -22.68
CA ARG A 515 -15.39 6.39 -24.06
C ARG A 515 -16.64 6.24 -24.93
N VAL A 516 -16.74 7.06 -25.96
CA VAL A 516 -17.78 6.94 -26.99
C VAL A 516 -17.29 6.02 -28.09
N GLY A 517 -17.97 4.89 -28.24
CA GLY A 517 -17.64 3.86 -29.23
C GLY A 517 -16.64 2.84 -28.69
N GLN A 518 -17.05 1.57 -28.66
CA GLN A 518 -16.29 0.38 -28.29
C GLN A 518 -16.90 -0.82 -29.07
N GLY A 519 -16.19 -1.94 -29.14
CA GLY A 519 -16.58 -3.16 -29.85
C GLY A 519 -15.74 -3.41 -31.10
N GLN A 520 -15.88 -4.62 -31.66
CA GLN A 520 -15.20 -5.03 -32.89
C GLN A 520 -13.67 -4.89 -32.78
N HIS A 521 -13.00 -4.41 -33.83
CA HIS A 521 -11.56 -4.17 -33.88
C HIS A 521 -11.18 -2.81 -33.28
N ASN A 522 -11.62 -2.53 -32.05
CA ASN A 522 -11.26 -1.30 -31.36
C ASN A 522 -9.76 -1.28 -31.02
N THR A 523 -9.07 -0.18 -31.34
CA THR A 523 -7.60 -0.10 -31.25
C THR A 523 -7.08 -0.19 -29.81
N GLU A 524 -7.78 0.40 -28.83
CA GLU A 524 -7.39 0.34 -27.42
C GLU A 524 -7.38 -1.11 -26.91
N ALA A 525 -8.41 -1.88 -27.26
CA ALA A 525 -8.49 -3.30 -26.91
C ALA A 525 -7.31 -4.11 -27.50
N GLN A 526 -6.83 -3.75 -28.70
CA GLN A 526 -5.62 -4.37 -29.26
C GLN A 526 -4.39 -4.09 -28.39
N MET A 527 -4.22 -2.85 -27.92
CA MET A 527 -3.09 -2.46 -27.07
C MET A 527 -3.12 -3.20 -25.72
N LEU A 528 -4.30 -3.30 -25.11
CA LEU A 528 -4.52 -4.05 -23.87
C LEU A 528 -4.27 -5.55 -24.05
N LEU A 529 -4.68 -6.13 -25.18
CA LEU A 529 -4.40 -7.54 -25.48
C LEU A 529 -2.91 -7.77 -25.66
N TYR A 530 -2.21 -6.90 -26.38
CA TYR A 530 -0.75 -7.01 -26.53
C TYR A 530 -0.05 -6.99 -25.16
N LYS A 531 -0.45 -6.08 -24.26
CA LYS A 531 0.09 -6.03 -22.91
C LYS A 531 -0.26 -7.27 -22.09
N THR A 532 -1.47 -7.78 -22.21
CA THR A 532 -1.94 -9.00 -21.55
C THR A 532 -1.16 -10.24 -22.00
N LEU A 533 -0.92 -10.39 -23.30
CA LEU A 533 -0.14 -11.49 -23.87
C LEU A 533 1.32 -11.45 -23.43
N THR A 534 1.97 -10.28 -23.51
CA THR A 534 3.37 -10.12 -23.12
C THR A 534 3.58 -10.33 -21.61
N SER A 535 2.68 -9.80 -20.79
CA SER A 535 2.70 -10.00 -19.33
C SER A 535 2.41 -11.47 -18.98
N GLY A 536 1.47 -12.11 -19.70
CA GLY A 536 1.19 -13.54 -19.60
C GLY A 536 2.36 -14.44 -19.99
N THR A 537 3.14 -14.07 -21.00
CA THR A 537 4.40 -14.75 -21.37
C THR A 537 5.38 -14.75 -20.20
N SER A 538 5.57 -13.60 -19.52
CA SER A 538 6.45 -13.52 -18.35
C SER A 538 5.96 -14.39 -17.20
N LEU A 539 4.67 -14.32 -16.86
CA LEU A 539 4.08 -15.16 -15.81
C LEU A 539 4.21 -16.66 -16.14
N ALA A 540 3.89 -17.06 -17.37
CA ALA A 540 4.03 -18.45 -17.81
C ALA A 540 5.49 -18.92 -17.73
N THR A 541 6.44 -18.07 -18.09
CA THR A 541 7.88 -18.37 -17.97
C THR A 541 8.27 -18.59 -16.50
N TRP A 542 7.85 -17.72 -15.59
CA TRP A 542 8.14 -17.86 -14.16
C TRP A 542 7.43 -19.05 -13.49
N MET A 543 6.28 -19.45 -14.03
CA MET A 543 5.54 -20.66 -13.63
C MET A 543 6.09 -21.95 -14.27
N GLY A 544 7.12 -21.87 -15.12
CA GLY A 544 7.72 -23.02 -15.80
C GLY A 544 6.89 -23.59 -16.96
N GLU A 545 5.91 -22.84 -17.46
CA GLU A 545 4.98 -23.24 -18.53
C GLU A 545 5.50 -22.77 -19.91
N SER A 546 6.63 -23.34 -20.34
CA SER A 546 7.35 -22.90 -21.55
C SER A 546 6.52 -22.98 -22.85
N ALA A 547 5.67 -23.99 -23.00
CA ALA A 547 4.77 -24.12 -24.15
C ALA A 547 3.73 -23.00 -24.21
N LEU A 548 3.13 -22.65 -23.05
CA LEU A 548 2.21 -21.52 -22.95
C LEU A 548 2.92 -20.21 -23.26
N ALA A 549 4.10 -19.98 -22.66
CA ALA A 549 4.90 -18.79 -22.92
C ALA A 549 5.23 -18.62 -24.42
N SER A 550 5.61 -19.71 -25.10
CA SER A 550 5.87 -19.72 -26.54
C SER A 550 4.63 -19.40 -27.38
N ASN A 551 3.47 -19.95 -27.01
CA ASN A 551 2.20 -19.67 -27.70
C ASN A 551 1.79 -18.20 -27.54
N LEU A 552 1.80 -17.68 -26.31
CA LEU A 552 1.46 -16.28 -26.02
C LEU A 552 2.42 -15.30 -26.72
N THR A 553 3.71 -15.63 -26.79
CA THR A 553 4.70 -14.85 -27.56
C THR A 553 4.35 -14.79 -29.04
N THR A 554 3.93 -15.92 -29.62
CA THR A 554 3.54 -15.99 -31.04
C THR A 554 2.30 -15.13 -31.32
N LEU A 555 1.29 -15.20 -30.44
CA LEU A 555 0.10 -14.35 -30.52
C LEU A 555 0.48 -12.86 -30.38
N ALA A 556 1.32 -12.50 -29.41
CA ALA A 556 1.74 -11.12 -29.20
C ALA A 556 2.48 -10.54 -30.42
N ASN A 557 3.38 -11.32 -31.03
CA ASN A 557 4.11 -10.90 -32.24
C ASN A 557 3.18 -10.73 -33.44
N THR A 558 2.21 -11.64 -33.61
CA THR A 558 1.20 -11.55 -34.68
C THR A 558 0.34 -10.29 -34.52
N LEU A 559 -0.19 -10.08 -33.31
CA LEU A 559 -1.00 -8.91 -32.98
C LEU A 559 -0.22 -7.61 -33.15
N LYS A 560 1.05 -7.56 -32.70
CA LYS A 560 1.90 -6.37 -32.88
C LYS A 560 2.11 -6.02 -34.34
N ALA A 561 2.37 -7.03 -35.20
CA ALA A 561 2.49 -6.81 -36.63
C ALA A 561 1.18 -6.26 -37.24
N GLU A 562 0.04 -6.81 -36.83
CA GLU A 562 -1.28 -6.38 -37.31
C GLU A 562 -1.63 -4.95 -36.86
N ILE A 563 -1.44 -4.63 -35.57
CA ILE A 563 -1.60 -3.26 -35.01
C ILE A 563 -0.84 -2.26 -35.88
N ASN A 564 0.44 -2.52 -36.12
CA ASN A 564 1.34 -1.61 -36.81
C ASN A 564 1.07 -1.47 -38.32
N SER A 565 0.33 -2.40 -38.90
CA SER A 565 0.00 -2.45 -40.33
C SER A 565 -1.40 -1.89 -40.62
N ALA A 566 -2.43 -2.39 -39.94
CA ALA A 566 -3.83 -2.10 -40.25
C ALA A 566 -4.36 -0.83 -39.57
N TYR A 567 -3.80 -0.45 -38.41
CA TYR A 567 -4.38 0.60 -37.56
C TYR A 567 -3.62 1.93 -37.63
N PHE A 568 -2.36 1.91 -38.06
CA PHE A 568 -1.53 3.12 -38.08
C PHE A 568 -1.82 4.00 -39.30
N ASP A 569 -2.20 5.26 -39.07
CA ASP A 569 -2.35 6.27 -40.11
C ASP A 569 -1.03 7.04 -40.28
N THR A 570 -0.31 6.72 -41.36
CA THR A 570 0.98 7.36 -41.65
C THR A 570 0.85 8.84 -41.98
N SER A 571 -0.32 9.30 -42.45
CA SER A 571 -0.54 10.71 -42.80
C SER A 571 -0.70 11.61 -41.57
N VAL A 572 -1.17 11.03 -40.46
CA VAL A 572 -1.35 11.71 -39.16
C VAL A 572 -0.20 11.41 -38.20
N GLY A 573 0.44 10.25 -38.34
CA GLY A 573 1.49 9.79 -37.42
C GLY A 573 0.93 9.20 -36.11
N ALA A 574 -0.30 8.67 -36.15
CA ALA A 574 -1.01 8.08 -35.02
C ALA A 574 -1.86 6.89 -35.45
N PHE A 575 -2.27 6.07 -34.49
CA PHE A 575 -3.27 5.03 -34.70
C PHE A 575 -4.67 5.61 -34.76
N LYS A 576 -5.48 5.02 -35.64
CA LYS A 576 -6.91 5.29 -35.80
C LYS A 576 -7.72 4.70 -34.65
N ASN A 577 -9.04 4.91 -34.66
CA ASN A 577 -9.95 4.37 -33.66
C ASN A 577 -10.18 2.86 -33.82
N SER A 578 -10.24 2.39 -35.07
CA SER A 578 -10.24 0.96 -35.41
C SER A 578 -9.50 0.71 -36.74
N ASP A 579 -9.51 -0.53 -37.21
CA ASP A 579 -9.04 -0.89 -38.54
C ASP A 579 -9.82 -0.15 -39.66
N VAL A 580 -11.09 0.17 -39.44
CA VAL A 580 -11.97 0.85 -40.40
C VAL A 580 -12.26 2.32 -40.07
N ASP A 581 -12.40 2.70 -38.81
CA ASP A 581 -12.76 4.05 -38.40
C ASP A 581 -11.53 4.95 -38.34
N THR A 582 -11.41 5.81 -39.36
CA THR A 582 -10.32 6.78 -39.54
C THR A 582 -10.68 8.17 -39.02
N SER A 583 -11.89 8.37 -38.49
CA SER A 583 -12.39 9.70 -38.12
C SER A 583 -11.85 10.23 -36.79
N VAL A 584 -11.35 9.33 -35.95
CA VAL A 584 -10.79 9.61 -34.63
C VAL A 584 -9.43 8.94 -34.52
N HIS A 585 -8.45 9.66 -33.96
CA HIS A 585 -7.15 9.12 -33.53
C HIS A 585 -7.13 9.22 -32.01
N PRO A 586 -7.59 8.17 -31.30
CA PRO A 586 -7.95 8.30 -29.89
C PRO A 586 -6.72 8.45 -28.99
N GLU A 587 -6.87 9.20 -27.90
CA GLU A 587 -5.82 9.44 -26.92
C GLU A 587 -5.46 8.13 -26.20
N ASP A 588 -6.44 7.31 -25.84
CA ASP A 588 -6.25 6.01 -25.18
C ASP A 588 -5.31 5.07 -25.94
N ALA A 589 -5.66 4.69 -27.16
CA ALA A 589 -4.94 3.68 -27.92
C ALA A 589 -3.55 4.19 -28.31
N ASN A 590 -3.41 5.48 -28.64
CA ASN A 590 -2.11 6.06 -28.96
C ASN A 590 -1.20 6.13 -27.73
N SER A 591 -1.74 6.52 -26.57
CA SER A 591 -1.01 6.53 -25.31
C SER A 591 -0.57 5.12 -24.88
N MET A 592 -1.49 4.15 -24.92
CA MET A 592 -1.20 2.75 -24.61
C MET A 592 -0.24 2.11 -25.62
N SER A 593 -0.28 2.51 -26.90
CA SER A 593 0.63 1.98 -27.92
C SER A 593 2.10 2.25 -27.58
N LEU A 594 2.37 3.39 -26.93
CA LEU A 594 3.67 3.77 -26.42
C LEU A 594 3.91 3.11 -25.06
N ALA A 595 3.01 3.29 -24.09
CA ALA A 595 3.20 2.80 -22.72
C ALA A 595 3.38 1.28 -22.63
N PHE A 596 2.79 0.53 -23.55
CA PHE A 596 2.93 -0.93 -23.65
C PHE A 596 3.91 -1.37 -24.72
N GLU A 597 4.54 -0.44 -25.45
CA GLU A 597 5.46 -0.73 -26.55
C GLU A 597 4.84 -1.62 -27.64
N ALA A 598 3.54 -1.44 -27.89
CA ALA A 598 2.82 -2.11 -28.96
C ALA A 598 3.12 -1.48 -30.33
N ALA A 599 3.41 -0.18 -30.38
CA ALA A 599 3.92 0.47 -31.59
C ALA A 599 5.34 0.02 -31.94
N ASP A 600 5.72 0.14 -33.21
CA ASP A 600 7.13 0.05 -33.60
C ASP A 600 7.91 1.26 -33.04
N GLU A 601 9.14 1.04 -32.56
CA GLU A 601 9.97 2.11 -31.98
C GLU A 601 10.17 3.29 -32.94
N SER A 602 10.21 3.04 -34.25
CA SER A 602 10.33 4.08 -35.29
C SER A 602 9.15 5.06 -35.32
N LYS A 603 7.99 4.66 -34.77
CA LYS A 603 6.77 5.49 -34.69
C LYS A 603 6.66 6.27 -33.39
N PHE A 604 7.45 5.95 -32.37
CA PHE A 604 7.31 6.52 -31.02
C PHE A 604 7.36 8.05 -31.01
N ALA A 605 8.32 8.64 -31.72
CA ALA A 605 8.48 10.08 -31.79
C ALA A 605 7.27 10.78 -32.46
N ALA A 606 6.72 10.16 -33.51
CA ALA A 606 5.56 10.68 -34.24
C ALA A 606 4.29 10.65 -33.38
N ILE A 607 3.99 9.50 -32.77
CA ILE A 607 2.80 9.33 -31.90
C ILE A 607 2.90 10.28 -30.70
N SER A 608 4.06 10.31 -30.04
CA SER A 608 4.32 11.21 -28.91
C SER A 608 4.20 12.69 -29.29
N GLN A 609 4.50 13.06 -30.54
CA GLN A 609 4.29 14.44 -31.02
C GLN A 609 2.81 14.69 -31.33
N GLN A 610 2.12 13.72 -31.92
CA GLN A 610 0.72 13.85 -32.31
C GLN A 610 -0.21 13.98 -31.09
N LEU A 611 0.04 13.24 -30.02
CA LEU A 611 -0.72 13.35 -28.76
C LEU A 611 -0.78 14.78 -28.21
N THR A 612 0.31 15.56 -28.37
CA THR A 612 0.36 16.97 -27.92
C THR A 612 -0.65 17.88 -28.63
N THR A 613 -1.22 17.45 -29.76
CA THR A 613 -2.26 18.22 -30.47
C THR A 613 -3.59 18.23 -29.72
N ASN A 614 -3.81 17.31 -28.80
CA ASN A 614 -4.97 17.25 -27.93
C ASN A 614 -4.86 18.20 -26.72
N TRP A 615 -3.69 18.82 -26.50
CA TRP A 615 -3.44 19.58 -25.27
C TRP A 615 -4.13 20.93 -25.26
N GLY A 616 -4.95 21.14 -24.24
CA GLY A 616 -5.51 22.43 -23.85
C GLY A 616 -4.70 23.14 -22.77
N PRO A 617 -5.22 24.22 -22.17
CA PRO A 617 -4.55 24.92 -21.08
C PRO A 617 -4.45 24.11 -19.78
N ILE A 618 -5.33 23.12 -19.60
CA ILE A 618 -5.51 22.40 -18.33
C ILE A 618 -5.42 20.87 -18.48
N GLY A 619 -4.97 20.33 -19.61
CA GLY A 619 -4.80 18.89 -19.81
C GLY A 619 -4.99 18.46 -21.27
N ALA A 620 -4.96 17.16 -21.53
CA ALA A 620 -5.25 16.58 -22.84
C ALA A 620 -6.76 16.31 -22.99
N ILE A 621 -7.35 16.79 -24.08
CA ILE A 621 -8.78 16.65 -24.38
C ILE A 621 -8.97 15.38 -25.21
N CYS A 622 -9.73 14.41 -24.69
CA CYS A 622 -9.89 13.10 -25.31
C CYS A 622 -10.72 13.18 -26.60
N PRO A 623 -10.17 12.78 -27.77
CA PRO A 623 -10.94 12.71 -29.01
C PRO A 623 -12.11 11.72 -28.97
N GLU A 624 -11.94 10.60 -28.27
CA GLU A 624 -12.92 9.51 -28.08
C GLU A 624 -13.96 9.78 -26.98
N LEU A 625 -13.82 10.90 -26.26
CA LEU A 625 -14.82 11.40 -25.33
C LEU A 625 -14.83 12.94 -25.37
N PRO A 626 -15.40 13.54 -26.42
CA PRO A 626 -15.21 14.95 -26.73
C PRO A 626 -15.47 15.88 -25.54
N GLY A 627 -14.57 16.86 -25.36
CA GLY A 627 -14.67 17.89 -24.32
C GLY A 627 -14.27 17.44 -22.91
N ASN A 628 -13.93 16.17 -22.71
CA ASN A 628 -13.48 15.64 -21.42
C ASN A 628 -11.96 15.55 -21.37
N ILE A 629 -11.41 15.75 -20.18
CA ILE A 629 -10.01 15.55 -19.80
C ILE A 629 -10.03 14.46 -18.72
N VAL A 630 -9.40 13.33 -18.99
CA VAL A 630 -9.63 12.10 -18.20
C VAL A 630 -8.33 11.66 -17.53
N GLY A 631 -8.36 11.44 -16.22
CA GLY A 631 -7.18 11.06 -15.44
C GLY A 631 -6.60 9.70 -15.87
N PHE A 632 -7.48 8.75 -16.23
CA PHE A 632 -7.10 7.42 -16.72
C PHE A 632 -6.25 7.49 -18.00
N VAL A 633 -6.75 8.21 -19.02
CA VAL A 633 -6.12 8.27 -20.34
C VAL A 633 -4.79 9.03 -20.28
N GLN A 634 -4.78 10.19 -19.64
CA GLN A 634 -3.55 10.99 -19.44
C GLN A 634 -2.50 10.24 -18.62
N SER A 635 -2.92 9.35 -17.70
CA SER A 635 -1.99 8.49 -16.95
C SER A 635 -1.23 7.52 -17.86
N PHE A 636 -1.83 7.07 -18.96
CA PHE A 636 -1.11 6.33 -20.01
C PHE A 636 -0.29 7.27 -20.88
N GLU A 637 -0.80 8.46 -21.22
CA GLU A 637 -0.11 9.42 -22.09
C GLU A 637 1.26 9.81 -21.53
N ILE A 638 1.32 10.18 -20.24
CA ILE A 638 2.57 10.55 -19.59
C ILE A 638 3.58 9.39 -19.61
N LYS A 639 3.13 8.15 -19.39
CA LYS A 639 3.98 6.96 -19.46
C LYS A 639 4.45 6.72 -20.91
N GLY A 640 3.57 6.92 -21.87
CA GLY A 640 3.88 6.83 -23.30
C GLY A 640 4.96 7.82 -23.73
N HIS A 641 4.87 9.08 -23.30
CA HIS A 641 5.92 10.08 -23.54
C HIS A 641 7.26 9.66 -22.93
N LEU A 642 7.25 9.10 -21.72
CA LEU A 642 8.47 8.65 -21.02
C LEU A 642 9.11 7.42 -21.70
N VAL A 643 8.30 6.49 -22.23
CA VAL A 643 8.79 5.39 -23.07
C VAL A 643 9.39 5.94 -24.37
N ALA A 644 8.76 6.95 -24.98
CA ALA A 644 9.29 7.65 -26.15
C ALA A 644 10.48 8.59 -25.86
N ARG A 645 11.03 8.57 -24.63
CA ARG A 645 12.14 9.43 -24.16
C ARG A 645 11.86 10.93 -24.29
N GLN A 646 10.59 11.32 -24.16
CA GLN A 646 10.12 12.71 -24.19
C GLN A 646 9.75 13.19 -22.78
N ALA A 647 10.69 13.11 -21.84
CA ALA A 647 10.46 13.45 -20.43
C ALA A 647 9.89 14.86 -20.24
N SER A 648 10.34 15.85 -21.01
CA SER A 648 9.81 17.21 -20.96
C SER A 648 8.32 17.29 -21.29
N ARG A 649 7.81 16.46 -22.22
CA ARG A 649 6.38 16.41 -22.54
C ARG A 649 5.59 15.81 -21.37
N ALA A 650 6.07 14.70 -20.81
CA ALA A 650 5.43 14.08 -19.65
C ALA A 650 5.34 15.05 -18.46
N LEU A 651 6.45 15.73 -18.13
CA LEU A 651 6.49 16.70 -17.04
C LEU A 651 5.58 17.92 -17.29
N ASP A 652 5.50 18.42 -18.53
CA ASP A 652 4.57 19.50 -18.89
C ASP A 652 3.11 19.07 -18.71
N LEU A 653 2.72 17.90 -19.21
CA LEU A 653 1.35 17.40 -19.04
C LEU A 653 1.01 17.14 -17.56
N ILE A 654 1.95 16.62 -16.77
CA ILE A 654 1.78 16.44 -15.31
C ILE A 654 1.46 17.79 -14.64
N ARG A 655 2.29 18.81 -14.88
CA ARG A 655 2.09 20.15 -14.30
C ARG A 655 0.79 20.80 -14.80
N ARG A 656 0.46 20.60 -16.07
CA ARG A 656 -0.71 21.17 -16.74
C ARG A 656 -2.03 20.62 -16.22
N ALA A 657 -2.15 19.30 -16.07
CA ALA A 657 -3.40 18.66 -15.68
C ALA A 657 -3.52 18.49 -14.16
N TRP A 658 -2.56 17.79 -13.53
CA TRP A 658 -2.59 17.53 -12.09
C TRP A 658 -2.22 18.77 -11.29
N GLY A 659 -1.25 19.57 -11.78
CA GLY A 659 -0.89 20.83 -11.15
C GLY A 659 -2.04 21.85 -11.20
N TRP A 660 -2.81 21.90 -12.30
CA TRP A 660 -4.02 22.72 -12.35
C TRP A 660 -5.06 22.27 -11.32
N TYR A 661 -5.40 20.97 -11.29
CA TYR A 661 -6.41 20.45 -10.38
C TYR A 661 -6.02 20.67 -8.90
N LEU A 662 -4.78 20.34 -8.55
CA LEU A 662 -4.29 20.45 -7.18
C LEU A 662 -4.31 21.90 -6.66
N ASN A 663 -4.08 22.87 -7.55
CA ASN A 663 -4.12 24.30 -7.21
C ASN A 663 -5.51 24.94 -7.41
N ASN A 664 -6.50 24.20 -7.91
CA ASN A 664 -7.83 24.74 -8.13
C ASN A 664 -8.53 24.97 -6.78
N PRO A 665 -9.03 26.18 -6.49
CA PRO A 665 -9.63 26.52 -5.19
C PRO A 665 -10.94 25.77 -4.88
N PHE A 666 -11.52 25.09 -5.88
CA PHE A 666 -12.70 24.24 -5.71
C PHE A 666 -12.36 22.76 -5.55
N GLY A 667 -11.14 22.33 -5.90
CA GLY A 667 -10.68 20.95 -5.73
C GLY A 667 -10.33 20.62 -4.27
N THR A 668 -9.86 19.39 -4.05
CA THR A 668 -9.52 18.89 -2.70
C THR A 668 -8.19 19.43 -2.19
N GLY A 669 -7.25 19.77 -3.07
CA GLY A 669 -5.91 20.22 -2.70
C GLY A 669 -4.99 19.13 -2.13
N SER A 670 -5.44 17.87 -2.09
CA SER A 670 -4.70 16.75 -1.48
C SER A 670 -4.80 15.43 -2.25
N THR A 671 -5.70 15.32 -3.25
CA THR A 671 -5.95 14.09 -4.02
C THR A 671 -5.92 14.34 -5.52
N VAL A 672 -6.19 13.32 -6.34
CA VAL A 672 -6.32 13.42 -7.80
C VAL A 672 -7.75 13.06 -8.24
N ILE A 673 -8.27 13.86 -9.17
CA ILE A 673 -9.64 13.75 -9.70
C ILE A 673 -9.75 12.67 -10.77
N GLU A 674 -10.94 12.11 -10.89
CA GLU A 674 -11.34 11.17 -11.94
C GLU A 674 -11.16 11.75 -13.35
N GLY A 675 -11.69 12.96 -13.56
CA GLY A 675 -11.69 13.68 -14.83
C GLY A 675 -12.45 15.00 -14.68
N TYR A 676 -12.43 15.84 -15.71
CA TYR A 676 -13.16 17.12 -15.75
C TYR A 676 -13.39 17.55 -17.20
N LEU A 677 -14.15 18.61 -17.41
CA LEU A 677 -14.39 19.17 -18.74
C LEU A 677 -13.29 20.17 -19.12
N ALA A 678 -13.08 20.33 -20.43
CA ALA A 678 -12.09 21.25 -20.99
C ALA A 678 -12.33 22.73 -20.62
N ASP A 679 -13.54 23.07 -20.17
CA ASP A 679 -13.88 24.40 -19.65
C ASP A 679 -13.51 24.60 -18.16
N GLY A 680 -12.96 23.57 -17.51
CA GLY A 680 -12.53 23.57 -16.12
C GLY A 680 -13.62 23.23 -15.10
N THR A 681 -14.83 22.88 -15.55
CA THR A 681 -15.88 22.39 -14.65
C THR A 681 -15.66 20.91 -14.32
N PHE A 682 -16.01 20.51 -13.09
CA PHE A 682 -15.88 19.12 -12.61
C PHE A 682 -17.03 18.23 -13.12
N GLY A 683 -17.34 18.30 -14.42
CA GLY A 683 -18.48 17.62 -15.05
C GLY A 683 -18.09 16.41 -15.89
N TYR A 684 -17.10 15.63 -15.48
CA TYR A 684 -16.67 14.43 -16.23
C TYR A 684 -17.88 13.54 -16.54
N ARG A 685 -18.05 13.17 -17.82
CA ARG A 685 -19.18 12.35 -18.32
C ARG A 685 -20.59 12.86 -17.97
N SER A 686 -20.74 14.11 -17.55
CA SER A 686 -22.05 14.73 -17.28
C SER A 686 -23.06 14.47 -18.39
N VAL A 687 -22.70 14.74 -19.65
CA VAL A 687 -23.58 14.49 -20.82
C VAL A 687 -23.49 13.07 -21.40
N TYR A 688 -22.54 12.24 -20.94
CA TYR A 688 -22.20 10.93 -21.52
C TYR A 688 -22.46 9.75 -20.57
N GLY A 689 -23.21 9.95 -19.49
CA GLY A 689 -23.60 8.85 -18.60
C GLY A 689 -23.98 9.26 -17.19
N TYR A 690 -23.66 10.48 -16.76
CA TYR A 690 -23.95 10.96 -15.40
C TYR A 690 -25.16 11.90 -15.32
N ASP A 691 -26.08 11.84 -16.28
CA ASP A 691 -27.36 12.59 -16.29
C ASP A 691 -27.24 14.10 -15.97
N ASN A 692 -26.19 14.75 -16.49
CA ASN A 692 -25.83 16.14 -16.23
C ASN A 692 -25.54 16.48 -14.76
N ASP A 693 -25.21 15.49 -13.92
CA ASP A 693 -24.80 15.69 -12.55
C ASP A 693 -23.28 15.85 -12.43
N TYR A 694 -22.85 17.08 -12.14
CA TYR A 694 -21.43 17.43 -12.01
C TYR A 694 -20.89 17.12 -10.60
N SER A 695 -21.76 16.86 -9.63
CA SER A 695 -21.34 16.52 -8.27
C SER A 695 -20.99 15.04 -8.13
N TYR A 696 -21.38 14.21 -9.10
CA TYR A 696 -21.07 12.79 -9.14
C TYR A 696 -19.60 12.46 -9.44
N THR A 697 -18.89 13.34 -10.16
CA THR A 697 -17.46 13.18 -10.44
C THR A 697 -16.65 13.02 -9.14
N SER A 698 -15.71 12.08 -9.13
CA SER A 698 -14.95 11.73 -7.94
C SER A 698 -13.68 12.55 -7.90
N HIS A 699 -13.41 13.15 -6.74
CA HIS A 699 -12.25 13.99 -6.52
C HIS A 699 -11.05 13.24 -5.90
N ALA A 700 -11.22 11.94 -5.64
CA ALA A 700 -10.18 11.03 -5.21
C ALA A 700 -10.36 9.68 -5.94
N HIS A 701 -9.79 9.58 -7.14
CA HIS A 701 -9.97 8.42 -8.02
C HIS A 701 -8.64 7.75 -8.40
N GLY A 702 -8.55 6.44 -8.17
CA GLY A 702 -7.31 5.67 -8.27
C GLY A 702 -6.72 5.65 -9.69
N TRP A 703 -7.58 5.73 -10.70
CA TRP A 703 -7.14 5.76 -12.10
C TRP A 703 -6.40 7.04 -12.53
N GLY A 704 -6.43 8.09 -11.69
CA GLY A 704 -5.79 9.37 -11.96
C GLY A 704 -4.36 9.42 -11.40
N THR A 705 -3.87 8.34 -10.82
CA THR A 705 -2.64 8.31 -10.01
C THR A 705 -1.38 8.04 -10.83
N GLY A 706 -1.46 8.07 -12.16
CA GLY A 706 -0.36 7.82 -13.09
C GLY A 706 0.95 8.55 -12.75
N PRO A 707 0.96 9.84 -12.34
CA PRO A 707 2.18 10.54 -11.98
C PRO A 707 2.98 9.89 -10.84
N THR A 708 2.31 9.24 -9.88
CA THR A 708 2.96 8.57 -8.74
C THR A 708 3.88 7.45 -9.22
N ASP A 709 3.41 6.60 -10.14
CA ASP A 709 4.25 5.60 -10.81
C ASP A 709 5.25 6.25 -11.79
N ALA A 710 4.79 7.16 -12.65
CA ALA A 710 5.59 7.72 -13.73
C ALA A 710 6.88 8.42 -13.24
N LEU A 711 6.77 9.21 -12.17
CA LEU A 711 7.89 9.94 -11.59
C LEU A 711 8.92 9.00 -10.93
N THR A 712 8.48 7.93 -10.27
CA THR A 712 9.40 6.93 -9.69
C THR A 712 10.03 6.05 -10.77
N SER A 713 9.21 5.50 -11.65
CA SER A 713 9.63 4.45 -12.59
C SER A 713 10.43 5.00 -13.79
N TRP A 714 10.22 6.25 -14.23
CA TRP A 714 10.92 6.82 -15.39
C TRP A 714 11.73 8.08 -15.11
N ILE A 715 11.28 8.99 -14.23
CA ILE A 715 12.08 10.20 -13.91
C ILE A 715 13.26 9.85 -13.01
N VAL A 716 13.01 9.23 -11.84
CA VAL A 716 14.08 8.58 -11.07
C VAL A 716 14.64 7.42 -11.89
N GLY A 717 13.77 6.69 -12.59
CA GLY A 717 14.15 5.65 -13.55
C GLY A 717 14.29 4.27 -12.93
N LEU A 718 13.77 4.05 -11.72
CA LEU A 718 13.96 2.81 -10.95
C LEU A 718 12.79 1.85 -11.17
N THR A 719 13.02 0.71 -11.80
CA THR A 719 11.99 -0.29 -12.11
C THR A 719 12.43 -1.72 -11.80
N LEU A 720 11.51 -2.59 -11.41
CA LEU A 720 11.78 -4.02 -11.29
C LEU A 720 11.65 -4.71 -12.65
N THR A 721 12.51 -5.69 -12.91
CA THR A 721 12.51 -6.47 -14.17
C THR A 721 12.31 -7.98 -13.95
N ALA A 722 12.33 -8.43 -12.70
CA ALA A 722 11.98 -9.79 -12.31
C ALA A 722 11.33 -9.82 -10.93
N PRO A 723 10.60 -10.91 -10.58
CA PRO A 723 9.79 -10.97 -9.37
C PRO A 723 10.57 -10.65 -8.10
N GLY A 724 9.94 -9.84 -7.23
CA GLY A 724 10.47 -9.40 -5.95
C GLY A 724 11.63 -8.43 -6.05
N GLY A 725 12.04 -8.04 -7.26
CA GLY A 725 13.24 -7.23 -7.50
C GLY A 725 14.55 -8.03 -7.50
N SER A 726 14.48 -9.33 -7.78
CA SER A 726 15.67 -10.16 -8.04
C SER A 726 16.54 -9.61 -9.19
N SER A 727 15.89 -8.98 -10.17
CA SER A 727 16.53 -8.05 -11.10
C SER A 727 15.77 -6.73 -11.23
N TRP A 728 16.52 -5.67 -11.52
CA TRP A 728 16.01 -4.31 -11.62
C TRP A 728 16.76 -3.47 -12.68
N GLN A 729 16.23 -2.30 -12.99
CA GLN A 729 16.81 -1.34 -13.91
C GLN A 729 16.82 0.06 -13.27
N LEU A 730 17.87 0.83 -13.57
CA LEU A 730 17.94 2.26 -13.28
C LEU A 730 18.25 3.05 -14.57
N ALA A 731 17.23 3.74 -15.08
CA ALA A 731 17.24 4.42 -16.36
C ALA A 731 16.69 5.87 -16.25
N PRO A 732 17.41 6.78 -15.58
CA PRO A 732 16.89 8.10 -15.24
C PRO A 732 16.60 8.95 -16.47
N GLN A 733 15.57 9.81 -16.38
CA GLN A 733 15.22 10.79 -17.40
C GLN A 733 15.04 12.18 -16.77
N PHE A 734 15.97 13.09 -17.05
CA PHE A 734 16.08 14.34 -16.30
C PHE A 734 14.99 15.36 -16.65
N GLY A 735 14.57 15.43 -17.92
CA GLY A 735 13.70 16.51 -18.38
C GLY A 735 14.32 17.88 -18.09
N ASP A 736 13.58 18.73 -17.38
CA ASP A 736 14.02 20.04 -16.90
C ASP A 736 14.42 20.06 -15.41
N LEU A 737 14.44 18.90 -14.75
CA LEU A 737 14.75 18.77 -13.33
C LEU A 737 16.26 18.73 -13.10
N THR A 738 16.70 19.28 -11.96
CA THR A 738 18.12 19.32 -11.59
C THR A 738 18.54 18.16 -10.69
N HIS A 739 17.60 17.60 -9.92
CA HIS A 739 17.76 16.38 -9.14
C HIS A 739 16.41 15.69 -8.96
N ALA A 740 16.45 14.37 -8.79
CA ALA A 740 15.34 13.58 -8.29
C ALA A 740 15.86 12.37 -7.51
N GLU A 741 15.10 11.95 -6.52
CA GLU A 741 15.29 10.72 -5.75
C GLU A 741 13.95 10.06 -5.45
N GLY A 742 13.98 8.75 -5.28
CA GLY A 742 12.78 7.99 -4.94
C GLY A 742 13.11 6.53 -4.70
N GLY A 743 12.13 5.83 -4.16
CA GLY A 743 12.29 4.43 -3.80
C GLY A 743 11.02 3.79 -3.32
N PHE A 744 11.06 2.48 -3.20
CA PHE A 744 9.96 1.64 -2.74
C PHE A 744 10.51 0.37 -2.06
N THR A 745 9.67 -0.28 -1.28
CA THR A 745 10.01 -1.53 -0.57
C THR A 745 9.29 -2.70 -1.19
N THR A 746 10.02 -3.78 -1.43
CA THR A 746 9.48 -5.10 -1.77
C THR A 746 9.73 -6.08 -0.62
N PRO A 747 9.18 -7.31 -0.66
CA PRO A 747 9.55 -8.35 0.30
C PRO A 747 11.05 -8.69 0.31
N THR A 748 11.78 -8.38 -0.76
CA THR A 748 13.25 -8.55 -0.85
C THR A 748 14.02 -7.44 -0.13
N GLY A 749 13.41 -6.27 0.08
CA GLY A 749 13.99 -5.13 0.78
C GLY A 749 13.72 -3.80 0.09
N LYS A 750 14.48 -2.79 0.52
CA LYS A 750 14.36 -1.41 0.04
C LYS A 750 15.11 -1.20 -1.26
N PHE A 751 14.46 -0.58 -2.24
CA PHE A 751 15.06 -0.12 -3.49
C PHE A 751 14.96 1.40 -3.52
N ALA A 752 16.10 2.08 -3.64
CA ALA A 752 16.14 3.54 -3.75
C ALA A 752 17.20 3.95 -4.77
N ALA A 753 16.93 5.06 -5.46
CA ALA A 753 17.86 5.67 -6.39
C ALA A 753 17.72 7.20 -6.36
N SER A 754 18.81 7.87 -6.71
CA SER A 754 18.86 9.32 -6.80
C SER A 754 19.78 9.75 -7.93
N TRP A 755 19.57 10.95 -8.46
CA TRP A 755 20.49 11.56 -9.39
C TRP A 755 20.51 13.08 -9.23
N SER A 756 21.60 13.70 -9.66
CA SER A 756 21.75 15.16 -9.67
C SER A 756 22.60 15.61 -10.85
N THR A 757 22.12 16.59 -11.60
CA THR A 757 22.85 17.21 -12.70
C THR A 757 24.00 18.06 -12.20
N LEU A 758 25.09 18.11 -12.96
CA LEU A 758 26.28 18.90 -12.68
C LEU A 758 26.74 19.61 -13.95
N PRO A 759 27.49 20.73 -13.85
CA PRO A 759 28.21 21.25 -15.01
C PRO A 759 29.12 20.17 -15.62
N GLY A 760 28.88 19.81 -16.89
CA GLY A 760 29.66 18.80 -17.62
C GLY A 760 29.37 17.34 -17.24
N GLY A 761 28.25 17.04 -16.58
CA GLY A 761 27.94 15.66 -16.19
C GLY A 761 26.77 15.52 -15.21
N TYR A 762 26.77 14.45 -14.44
CA TYR A 762 25.79 14.21 -13.37
C TYR A 762 26.26 13.09 -12.43
N THR A 763 25.62 12.97 -11.27
CA THR A 763 25.77 11.85 -10.33
C THR A 763 24.53 10.99 -10.30
N VAL A 764 24.71 9.70 -10.04
CA VAL A 764 23.64 8.72 -9.83
C VAL A 764 24.01 7.89 -8.60
N GLY A 765 23.14 7.85 -7.62
CA GLY A 765 23.25 6.98 -6.46
C GLY A 765 22.16 5.90 -6.49
N TRP A 766 22.46 4.72 -5.95
CA TRP A 766 21.43 3.71 -5.70
C TRP A 766 21.74 2.90 -4.45
N ASN A 767 20.68 2.39 -3.84
CA ASN A 767 20.74 1.45 -2.73
C ASN A 767 19.66 0.39 -2.93
N THR A 768 20.08 -0.81 -3.29
CA THR A 768 19.19 -1.96 -3.51
C THR A 768 19.68 -3.18 -2.72
N PRO A 769 18.82 -4.18 -2.46
CA PRO A 769 19.21 -5.32 -1.62
C PRO A 769 20.39 -6.10 -2.20
N GLY A 770 21.30 -6.56 -1.34
CA GLY A 770 22.44 -7.38 -1.73
C GLY A 770 22.00 -8.69 -2.40
N GLY A 771 22.75 -9.17 -3.39
CA GLY A 771 22.43 -10.37 -4.16
C GLY A 771 21.43 -10.17 -5.31
N THR A 772 20.86 -8.97 -5.44
CA THR A 772 20.09 -8.58 -6.65
C THR A 772 21.03 -8.20 -7.80
N THR A 773 20.50 -8.22 -9.01
CA THR A 773 21.23 -7.82 -10.23
C THR A 773 20.54 -6.63 -10.88
N GLY A 774 21.31 -5.69 -11.42
CA GLY A 774 20.72 -4.50 -12.04
C GLY A 774 21.40 -4.09 -13.33
N VAL A 775 20.65 -3.34 -14.14
CA VAL A 775 21.13 -2.72 -15.37
C VAL A 775 20.95 -1.21 -15.28
N LEU A 776 22.03 -0.47 -15.42
CA LEU A 776 21.99 0.98 -15.57
C LEU A 776 21.84 1.32 -17.05
N ILE A 777 20.90 2.21 -17.40
CA ILE A 777 20.76 2.80 -18.73
C ILE A 777 20.87 4.31 -18.58
N LEU A 778 22.10 4.79 -18.68
CA LEU A 778 22.47 6.15 -18.32
C LEU A 778 22.42 7.09 -19.53
N PRO A 779 21.83 8.30 -19.41
CA PRO A 779 21.84 9.30 -20.48
C PRO A 779 23.27 9.65 -20.94
N ALA A 780 23.50 9.70 -22.25
CA ALA A 780 24.80 10.04 -22.82
C ALA A 780 24.66 11.05 -23.97
N ALA A 781 25.66 11.92 -24.12
CA ALA A 781 25.78 12.75 -25.30
C ALA A 781 25.96 11.84 -26.54
N THR A 782 25.32 12.20 -27.65
CA THR A 782 25.45 11.45 -28.91
C THR A 782 26.79 11.71 -29.62
N THR A 783 27.46 12.80 -29.26
CA THR A 783 28.70 13.25 -29.90
C THR A 783 29.96 12.69 -29.25
N ASN A 784 29.96 12.49 -27.93
CA ASN A 784 31.12 12.03 -27.17
C ASN A 784 30.72 10.95 -26.16
N GLN A 785 31.51 9.88 -26.07
CA GLN A 785 31.32 8.84 -25.06
C GLN A 785 31.64 9.42 -23.66
N PRO A 786 30.72 9.36 -22.68
CA PRO A 786 31.01 9.82 -21.35
C PRO A 786 31.98 8.90 -20.61
N THR A 787 32.71 9.48 -19.67
CA THR A 787 33.46 8.74 -18.66
C THR A 787 32.55 8.43 -17.49
N VAL A 788 32.46 7.16 -17.11
CA VAL A 788 31.59 6.67 -16.03
C VAL A 788 32.43 6.01 -14.95
N VAL A 789 32.31 6.52 -13.71
CA VAL A 789 33.17 6.13 -12.60
C VAL A 789 32.33 5.90 -11.33
N ILE A 790 32.52 4.75 -10.68
CA ILE A 790 32.00 4.51 -9.31
C ILE A 790 32.87 5.28 -8.32
N GLN A 791 32.22 6.10 -7.50
CA GLN A 791 32.86 6.84 -6.42
C GLN A 791 33.31 5.86 -5.31
N GLY A 792 34.55 6.02 -4.84
CA GLY A 792 35.10 5.22 -3.74
C GLY A 792 35.80 3.91 -4.14
N ASN A 793 35.69 3.45 -5.40
CA ASN A 793 36.38 2.24 -5.88
C ASN A 793 37.60 2.56 -6.76
N ASN A 794 38.60 3.26 -6.20
CA ASN A 794 39.79 3.77 -6.91
C ASN A 794 39.48 4.58 -8.19
N ASN A 795 38.25 5.04 -8.36
CA ASN A 795 37.74 5.70 -9.56
C ASN A 795 37.96 4.87 -10.86
N ALA A 796 37.92 3.53 -10.77
CA ALA A 796 38.08 2.69 -11.94
C ALA A 796 36.88 2.79 -12.90
N PRO A 797 37.10 2.93 -14.22
CA PRO A 797 36.03 2.87 -15.21
C PRO A 797 35.34 1.51 -15.22
N LEU A 798 34.02 1.48 -15.34
CA LEU A 798 33.27 0.23 -15.49
C LEU A 798 33.24 -0.25 -16.95
N PRO A 799 33.16 -1.57 -17.19
CA PRO A 799 32.81 -2.10 -18.50
C PRO A 799 31.45 -1.55 -18.93
N GLN A 800 31.44 -0.77 -20.01
CA GLN A 800 30.27 -0.04 -20.47
C GLN A 800 30.02 -0.28 -21.96
N LYS A 801 28.75 -0.34 -22.34
CA LYS A 801 28.32 -0.36 -23.74
C LYS A 801 27.75 1.02 -24.09
N TYR A 802 28.45 1.75 -24.95
CA TYR A 802 27.99 3.04 -25.44
C TYR A 802 27.19 2.87 -26.73
N ASN A 803 25.97 3.41 -26.74
CA ASN A 803 25.12 3.50 -27.92
C ASN A 803 24.96 4.98 -28.31
N SER A 804 25.75 5.42 -29.29
CA SER A 804 25.76 6.81 -29.76
C SER A 804 24.45 7.22 -30.45
N THR A 805 23.74 6.27 -31.07
CA THR A 805 22.48 6.53 -31.76
C THR A 805 21.35 6.74 -30.76
N ALA A 806 21.30 5.92 -29.72
CA ALA A 806 20.32 6.05 -28.65
C ALA A 806 20.68 7.12 -27.61
N GLY A 807 21.93 7.60 -27.60
CA GLY A 807 22.43 8.52 -26.59
C GLY A 807 22.42 7.89 -25.19
N THR A 808 22.87 6.64 -25.07
CA THR A 808 22.87 5.92 -23.78
C THR A 808 24.15 5.14 -23.53
N VAL A 809 24.43 4.93 -22.25
CA VAL A 809 25.44 3.98 -21.76
C VAL A 809 24.77 2.90 -20.91
N THR A 810 25.03 1.63 -21.24
CA THR A 810 24.51 0.48 -20.50
C THR A 810 25.60 -0.19 -19.67
N ILE A 811 25.29 -0.48 -18.41
CA ILE A 811 26.22 -1.08 -17.43
C ILE A 811 25.48 -2.14 -16.62
N ASN A 812 26.05 -3.33 -16.50
CA ASN A 812 25.56 -4.36 -15.59
C ASN A 812 26.20 -4.18 -14.21
N ILE A 813 25.38 -4.20 -13.16
CA ILE A 813 25.80 -4.00 -11.78
C ILE A 813 25.13 -5.02 -10.85
N GLY A 814 25.64 -5.10 -9.63
CA GLY A 814 24.97 -5.83 -8.53
C GLY A 814 24.22 -4.87 -7.61
N GLY A 815 23.46 -5.45 -6.68
CA GLY A 815 22.87 -4.70 -5.58
C GLY A 815 23.89 -4.12 -4.59
N GLY A 816 23.38 -3.40 -3.59
CA GLY A 816 24.15 -2.66 -2.60
C GLY A 816 24.02 -1.15 -2.77
N GLN A 817 24.77 -0.42 -1.94
CA GLN A 817 24.84 1.04 -1.97
C GLN A 817 26.04 1.49 -2.78
N HIS A 818 25.77 2.30 -3.81
CA HIS A 818 26.81 2.79 -4.72
C HIS A 818 26.49 4.20 -5.19
N ASP A 819 27.54 4.97 -5.48
CA ASP A 819 27.46 6.27 -6.11
C ASP A 819 28.33 6.28 -7.36
N LEU A 820 27.83 6.89 -8.42
CA LEU A 820 28.45 6.94 -9.73
C LEU A 820 28.45 8.38 -10.24
N LYS A 821 29.54 8.76 -10.91
CA LYS A 821 29.66 10.04 -11.60
C LYS A 821 29.86 9.82 -13.09
N VAL A 822 29.11 10.58 -13.88
CA VAL A 822 29.21 10.65 -15.33
C VAL A 822 29.78 12.02 -15.69
N THR A 823 30.78 12.04 -16.56
CA THR A 823 31.41 13.29 -17.07
C THR A 823 31.57 13.24 -18.58
N TYR A 824 31.27 14.36 -19.26
CA TYR A 824 31.36 14.51 -20.71
C TYR A 824 32.63 15.22 -21.18
#